data_AF-A0A4Y8V115-F1
#
_entry.id   AF-A0A4Y8V115-F1
#
_cell.length_a   1.000
_cell.length_b   1.000
_cell.length_c   1.000
_cell.angle_alpha   90.00
_cell.angle_beta   90.00
_cell.angle_gamma   90.00
#
_symmetry.space_group_name_H-M   'P 1'
#
loop_
_entity.id
_entity.type
_entity.pdbx_description
1 polymer ?
#
loop_
_entity_poly.entity_id
_entity_poly.type
_entity_poly.pdbx_seq_one_letter_code
_entity_poly.pdbx_strand_id
1 'polypeptide(L)'
;MTYPDVSRHTLRRAIRNVSAITGLSLLSIAPVPDFFVPVLNLRVAITDSAIAQPIELSALDNLTRGNELLLRGSYLSAIEAFNAVRDDAWREQAALGISKAQALTGQYEQAISSVRALVRDPADSPGAATQLAELYRMTGRSADAEQLLAQIVAGQVNPPVRSLVQYGLVLDLRGNSQEAAQQYNAALARYDSGMVFDSADVGMVALAAWKLDEFHDANALFAEAVRLDGNNLEALTLWGDLFQEKFNDADAETNYNQALTINRRYTPALTGMARISSPERYLAMSLEVNARDVAALETYGLLMVRNYQKDVGRGYLEQALAVNPESISALSSLAALAAIEDDMAAFDQLLARVNAFSPESSEFFAGVADYLGNNYRFTEAVGYARRAIARDPANWHAHTVLGGNLVRLGEEEEGKQHLEQAFDNDPFNVMTSNMLQVFDVLEGYATLETEHFKVNMSQRDAQVLWPYMAPLLEESWQQLVDKYQFEPDVPVLIQVFERTEDFAVRSVGLPDIGPLVGICFGKVVTLISPDTLNANWQEILWHELVHVFTLQMTQNRMPRWLSEGISTWEERQARPEWGRRLGLELVRAVQQGRLLPVSNLNEGFTGASSDADLSFAYFQSYLVVEYIAEQYGFEKLRELILEYAHIREESVMFANVFEMDMLTFDAGFRDWIQQRVDQINVYVHVEDSADEGAGHGHGVRENNSAVLAELYNNESLKQHMRGRVEQQPRDFQAHLQLGIVLFREQAYDEAIFHLQTAQSILPDYAGYPSPSLVLSQIYEAQGNNDAMMEQLSVMLQNQQHDYASALKLAEAALTAGDTEQADYYLSRALAVNPYRPEIHRSGAQLAQRVGDTQRAVQEFEVLVMLDQSDPVDARTNLAGAYLDNQQLDEARRTVLRALETAPGYERAQDILLRAVERSNQSTSSGAATQP
;
A
#
# COMPACT_ATOMS: atom_id res chain seq x y z
N MET A 1 20.34 5.47 26.82
CA MET A 1 20.67 4.44 27.85
C MET A 1 20.30 3.08 27.26
N THR A 2 21.17 2.08 27.42
CA THR A 2 21.11 0.76 26.78
C THR A 2 19.84 -0.02 27.13
N TYR A 3 19.05 -0.40 26.11
CA TYR A 3 17.93 -1.33 26.21
C TYR A 3 18.44 -2.78 26.27
N PRO A 4 17.90 -3.66 27.13
CA PRO A 4 18.28 -5.06 27.14
C PRO A 4 17.41 -5.88 26.17
N ASP A 5 18.15 -6.65 25.37
CA ASP A 5 17.74 -7.78 24.54
C ASP A 5 16.88 -8.80 25.31
N VAL A 6 15.64 -9.03 24.86
CA VAL A 6 14.80 -10.15 25.34
C VAL A 6 14.46 -11.06 24.17
N SER A 7 15.16 -12.20 24.20
CA SER A 7 15.19 -13.30 23.25
C SER A 7 13.84 -13.94 22.88
N ARG A 8 13.75 -14.29 21.59
CA ARG A 8 12.73 -15.06 20.83
C ARG A 8 12.44 -16.50 21.32
N HIS A 9 12.13 -16.75 22.60
CA HIS A 9 11.91 -18.14 23.09
C HIS A 9 10.63 -18.48 23.85
N THR A 10 9.58 -17.66 23.77
CA THR A 10 8.32 -17.93 24.53
C THR A 10 7.03 -17.95 23.70
N LEU A 11 7.09 -18.19 22.38
CA LEU A 11 5.91 -18.22 21.51
C LEU A 11 5.51 -19.60 20.93
N ARG A 12 6.16 -20.71 21.36
CA ARG A 12 5.90 -22.06 20.81
C ARG A 12 5.08 -23.01 21.69
N ARG A 13 4.30 -22.54 22.67
CA ARG A 13 3.57 -23.46 23.58
C ARG A 13 2.09 -23.18 23.89
N ALA A 14 1.42 -22.29 23.17
CA ALA A 14 -0.01 -22.01 23.38
C ALA A 14 -0.92 -22.25 22.15
N ILE A 15 -0.46 -22.99 21.13
CA ILE A 15 -1.29 -23.45 20.00
C ILE A 15 -1.32 -24.97 20.00
N ARG A 16 -2.14 -25.54 20.89
CA ARG A 16 -2.61 -26.94 20.85
C ARG A 16 -3.68 -27.07 21.92
N ASN A 17 -4.93 -26.89 21.50
CA ASN A 17 -6.20 -27.34 22.08
C ASN A 17 -7.25 -26.24 21.90
N VAL A 18 -7.96 -26.25 20.76
CA VAL A 18 -9.43 -26.31 20.67
C VAL A 18 -9.76 -26.62 19.21
N SER A 19 -9.87 -27.90 18.88
CA SER A 19 -10.71 -28.38 17.79
C SER A 19 -11.76 -29.26 18.43
N ALA A 20 -13.04 -28.86 18.36
CA ALA A 20 -14.19 -29.72 18.07
C ALA A 20 -15.51 -28.96 18.28
N ILE A 21 -16.47 -29.24 17.37
CA ILE A 21 -17.93 -28.96 17.45
C ILE A 21 -18.26 -27.49 17.04
N THR A 22 -18.92 -27.12 15.93
CA THR A 22 -19.91 -27.68 14.97
C THR A 22 -19.96 -26.63 13.82
N GLY A 23 -19.97 -26.93 12.52
CA GLY A 23 -20.99 -27.72 11.82
C GLY A 23 -22.25 -26.89 11.53
N LEU A 24 -22.24 -25.96 10.58
CA LEU A 24 -23.41 -25.52 9.79
C LEU A 24 -23.01 -24.59 8.62
N SER A 25 -23.69 -24.84 7.50
CA SER A 25 -23.44 -24.43 6.12
C SER A 25 -23.75 -22.95 5.86
N LEU A 26 -22.87 -22.27 5.10
CA LEU A 26 -23.12 -20.96 4.50
C LEU A 26 -24.02 -21.13 3.27
N LEU A 27 -25.20 -20.51 3.30
CA LEU A 27 -26.07 -20.32 2.14
C LEU A 27 -25.92 -18.88 1.65
N SER A 28 -25.54 -18.79 0.38
CA SER A 28 -25.68 -17.68 -0.58
C SER A 28 -26.64 -16.54 -0.20
N ILE A 29 -26.13 -15.31 -0.26
CA ILE A 29 -26.91 -14.07 -0.24
C ILE A 29 -27.02 -13.56 -1.69
N ALA A 30 -28.25 -13.50 -2.19
CA ALA A 30 -28.66 -12.77 -3.39
C ALA A 30 -29.78 -11.76 -3.01
N PRO A 31 -30.10 -10.77 -3.85
CA PRO A 31 -30.41 -9.40 -3.44
C PRO A 31 -31.82 -9.20 -2.87
N VAL A 32 -31.93 -8.11 -2.12
CA VAL A 32 -33.12 -7.60 -1.42
C VAL A 32 -34.30 -7.41 -2.37
N PRO A 33 -35.50 -7.86 -1.98
CA PRO A 33 -36.74 -7.20 -2.38
C PRO A 33 -37.47 -6.63 -1.16
N ASP A 34 -37.98 -5.41 -1.34
CA ASP A 34 -38.94 -4.73 -0.48
C ASP A 34 -40.05 -5.65 0.02
N PHE A 35 -40.22 -5.76 1.35
CA PHE A 35 -41.49 -6.17 1.95
C PHE A 35 -41.72 -5.54 3.33
N PHE A 36 -42.67 -4.60 3.35
CA PHE A 36 -43.55 -4.30 4.48
C PHE A 36 -44.26 -5.59 4.93
N VAL A 37 -44.18 -5.96 6.22
CA VAL A 37 -45.04 -6.99 6.84
C VAL A 37 -45.49 -6.54 8.24
N PRO A 38 -46.76 -6.80 8.64
CA PRO A 38 -47.43 -6.11 9.74
C PRO A 38 -47.23 -6.82 11.09
N VAL A 39 -47.35 -6.02 12.14
CA VAL A 39 -47.34 -6.43 13.55
C VAL A 39 -48.43 -7.47 13.82
N LEU A 40 -48.02 -8.69 14.20
CA LEU A 40 -48.91 -9.74 14.68
C LEU A 40 -48.82 -9.83 16.20
N ASN A 41 -49.93 -9.46 16.85
CA ASN A 41 -50.16 -9.55 18.29
C ASN A 41 -50.14 -11.01 18.78
N LEU A 42 -49.12 -11.39 19.54
CA LEU A 42 -49.20 -12.55 20.44
C LEU A 42 -49.60 -12.08 21.85
N ARG A 43 -50.85 -12.35 22.24
CA ARG A 43 -51.29 -12.26 23.63
C ARG A 43 -50.82 -13.49 24.39
N VAL A 44 -49.82 -13.33 25.26
CA VAL A 44 -49.57 -14.26 26.37
C VAL A 44 -50.37 -13.79 27.56
N ALA A 45 -51.28 -14.64 28.04
CA ALA A 45 -52.05 -14.41 29.25
C ALA A 45 -51.13 -14.64 30.46
N ILE A 46 -50.77 -13.55 31.15
CA ILE A 46 -50.16 -13.59 32.48
C ILE A 46 -51.24 -13.17 33.48
N THR A 47 -51.52 -14.03 34.44
CA THR A 47 -52.47 -13.83 35.53
C THR A 47 -51.95 -12.78 36.52
N ASP A 48 -52.80 -11.83 36.87
CA ASP A 48 -52.59 -10.81 37.90
C ASP A 48 -52.27 -11.39 39.28
N SER A 49 -51.11 -11.07 39.84
CA SER A 49 -50.93 -10.88 41.30
C SER A 49 -49.62 -10.16 41.63
N ALA A 50 -49.55 -8.86 41.36
CA ALA A 50 -48.95 -7.80 42.18
C ALA A 50 -48.76 -6.57 41.30
N ILE A 51 -49.54 -5.50 41.55
CA ILE A 51 -49.21 -4.17 41.05
C ILE A 51 -47.94 -3.75 41.80
N ALA A 52 -46.77 -4.07 41.26
CA ALA A 52 -45.55 -3.37 41.64
C ALA A 52 -45.76 -1.93 41.18
N GLN A 53 -45.90 -1.00 42.13
CA GLN A 53 -45.79 0.41 41.80
C GLN A 53 -44.49 0.61 41.03
N PRO A 54 -44.47 1.41 39.94
CA PRO A 54 -43.22 1.78 39.31
C PRO A 54 -42.32 2.36 40.41
N ILE A 55 -41.18 1.71 40.65
CA ILE A 55 -40.21 2.22 41.62
C ILE A 55 -39.75 3.56 41.06
N GLU A 56 -40.24 4.66 41.62
CA GLU A 56 -39.76 6.00 41.33
C GLU A 56 -38.31 6.05 41.84
N LEU A 57 -37.36 5.97 40.90
CA LEU A 57 -35.93 6.08 41.21
C LEU A 57 -35.64 7.45 41.82
N SER A 58 -34.73 7.50 42.78
CA SER A 58 -34.29 8.79 43.33
C SER A 58 -33.56 9.62 42.25
N ALA A 59 -33.39 10.92 42.49
CA ALA A 59 -32.62 11.77 41.59
C ALA A 59 -31.17 11.26 41.36
N LEU A 60 -30.54 10.72 42.41
CA LEU A 60 -29.19 10.14 42.34
C LEU A 60 -29.18 8.80 41.58
N ASP A 61 -30.19 7.96 41.75
CA ASP A 61 -30.31 6.69 41.02
C ASP A 61 -30.53 6.95 39.52
N ASN A 62 -31.35 7.94 39.18
CA ASN A 62 -31.56 8.37 37.79
C ASN A 62 -30.28 8.94 37.18
N LEU A 63 -29.51 9.74 37.93
CA LEU A 63 -28.22 10.24 37.49
C LEU A 63 -27.21 9.11 37.23
N THR A 64 -27.09 8.18 38.18
CA THR A 64 -26.19 7.01 38.08
C THR A 64 -26.57 6.15 36.88
N ARG A 65 -27.86 5.83 36.74
CA ARG A 65 -28.39 5.08 35.59
C ARG A 65 -28.14 5.79 34.27
N GLY A 66 -28.32 7.11 34.22
CA GLY A 66 -28.02 7.92 33.05
C GLY A 66 -26.56 7.79 32.62
N ASN A 67 -25.63 7.90 33.58
CA ASN A 67 -24.19 7.74 33.32
C ASN A 67 -23.84 6.33 32.83
N GLU A 68 -24.40 5.27 33.43
CA GLU A 68 -24.17 3.89 32.97
C GLU A 68 -24.71 3.67 31.54
N LEU A 69 -25.88 4.22 31.22
CA LEU A 69 -26.47 4.12 29.89
C LEU A 69 -25.66 4.90 28.86
N LEU A 70 -25.17 6.09 29.21
CA LEU A 70 -24.27 6.89 28.38
C LEU A 70 -22.99 6.12 28.08
N LEU A 71 -22.37 5.54 29.11
CA LEU A 71 -21.16 4.74 29.00
C LEU A 71 -21.32 3.53 28.07
N ARG A 72 -22.51 2.91 28.04
CA ARG A 72 -22.79 1.72 27.20
C ARG A 72 -23.33 2.05 25.80
N GLY A 73 -23.40 3.34 25.43
CA GLY A 73 -23.90 3.76 24.12
C GLY A 73 -25.42 3.76 23.95
N SER A 74 -26.17 3.70 25.06
CA SER A 74 -27.64 3.79 25.10
C SER A 74 -28.10 5.25 25.24
N TYR A 75 -27.70 6.10 24.29
CA TYR A 75 -27.79 7.56 24.39
C TYR A 75 -29.21 8.10 24.64
N LEU A 76 -30.23 7.58 23.94
CA LEU A 76 -31.62 8.03 24.14
C LEU A 76 -32.12 7.70 25.55
N SER A 77 -31.90 6.47 26.02
CA SER A 77 -32.28 6.06 27.38
C SER A 77 -31.47 6.80 28.45
N ALA A 78 -30.22 7.18 28.17
CA ALA A 78 -29.43 8.02 29.05
C ALA A 78 -30.08 9.42 29.19
N ILE A 79 -30.48 10.04 28.09
CA ILE A 79 -31.18 11.33 28.08
C ILE A 79 -32.50 11.24 28.87
N GLU A 80 -33.28 10.17 28.69
CA GLU A 80 -34.51 9.95 29.47
C GLU A 80 -34.24 9.85 30.97
N ALA A 81 -33.20 9.10 31.37
CA ALA A 81 -32.81 8.96 32.77
C ALA A 81 -32.35 10.29 33.37
N PHE A 82 -31.54 11.06 32.66
CA PHE A 82 -31.11 12.38 33.11
C PHE A 82 -32.27 13.38 33.21
N ASN A 83 -33.23 13.36 32.27
CA ASN A 83 -34.43 14.21 32.34
C ASN A 83 -35.34 13.88 33.54
N ALA A 84 -35.25 12.67 34.10
CA ALA A 84 -35.97 12.28 35.30
C ALA A 84 -35.35 12.86 36.60
N VAL A 85 -34.17 13.48 36.54
CA VAL A 85 -33.51 14.12 37.68
C VAL A 85 -34.18 15.46 37.99
N ARG A 86 -35.04 15.49 39.03
CA ARG A 86 -35.82 16.68 39.42
C ARG A 86 -35.19 17.54 40.52
N ASP A 87 -34.15 17.04 41.17
CA ASP A 87 -33.46 17.72 42.29
C ASP A 87 -32.50 18.79 41.76
N ASP A 88 -32.54 19.98 42.36
CA ASP A 88 -31.64 21.09 42.06
C ASP A 88 -30.17 20.70 42.27
N ALA A 89 -29.87 19.83 43.25
CA ALA A 89 -28.51 19.43 43.60
C ALA A 89 -27.79 18.63 42.50
N TRP A 90 -28.54 17.94 41.63
CA TRP A 90 -28.01 17.08 40.57
C TRP A 90 -28.33 17.59 39.16
N ARG A 91 -28.99 18.76 39.07
CA ARG A 91 -29.48 19.31 37.80
C ARG A 91 -28.34 19.63 36.85
N GLU A 92 -27.22 20.15 37.35
CA GLU A 92 -26.06 20.46 36.51
C GLU A 92 -25.46 19.18 35.91
N GLN A 93 -25.20 18.15 36.73
CA GLN A 93 -24.63 16.89 36.27
C GLN A 93 -25.55 16.18 35.27
N ALA A 94 -26.87 16.21 35.50
CA ALA A 94 -27.85 15.68 34.56
C ALA A 94 -27.83 16.43 33.22
N ALA A 95 -27.77 17.77 33.25
CA ALA A 95 -27.68 18.59 32.04
C ALA A 95 -26.38 18.36 31.25
N LEU A 96 -25.24 18.18 31.94
CA LEU A 96 -23.98 17.80 31.31
C LEU A 96 -24.08 16.42 30.65
N GLY A 97 -24.70 15.45 31.32
CA GLY A 97 -24.95 14.12 30.76
C GLY A 97 -25.84 14.14 29.51
N ILE A 98 -26.92 14.93 29.54
CA ILE A 98 -27.80 15.16 28.38
C ILE A 98 -27.02 15.79 27.24
N SER A 99 -26.26 16.84 27.52
CA SER A 99 -25.43 17.55 26.54
C SER A 99 -24.44 16.61 25.86
N LYS A 100 -23.74 15.77 26.61
CA LYS A 100 -22.79 14.79 26.06
C LYS A 100 -23.49 13.75 25.17
N ALA A 101 -24.61 13.19 25.63
CA ALA A 101 -25.40 12.23 24.85
C ALA A 101 -25.94 12.85 23.54
N GLN A 102 -26.40 14.10 23.59
CA GLN A 102 -26.87 14.85 22.43
C GLN A 102 -25.72 15.16 21.45
N ALA A 103 -24.55 15.56 21.94
CA ALA A 103 -23.36 15.79 21.12
C ALA A 103 -22.89 14.51 20.40
N LEU A 104 -22.84 13.37 21.10
CA LEU A 104 -22.49 12.06 20.55
C LEU A 104 -23.49 11.53 19.52
N THR A 105 -24.69 12.12 19.45
CA THR A 105 -25.74 11.75 18.47
C THR A 105 -26.01 12.87 17.46
N GLY A 106 -25.13 13.86 17.35
CA GLY A 106 -25.21 14.95 16.36
C GLY A 106 -26.26 16.03 16.64
N GLN A 107 -26.86 16.03 17.83
CA GLN A 107 -27.89 16.99 18.26
C GLN A 107 -27.28 18.24 18.90
N TYR A 108 -26.31 18.87 18.21
CA TYR A 108 -25.47 19.95 18.76
C TYR A 108 -26.25 21.15 19.32
N GLU A 109 -27.27 21.65 18.61
CA GLU A 109 -28.07 22.79 19.09
C GLU A 109 -28.87 22.47 20.36
N GLN A 110 -29.33 21.23 20.50
CA GLN A 110 -29.99 20.78 21.71
C GLN A 110 -29.00 20.63 22.86
N ALA A 111 -27.80 20.08 22.58
CA ALA A 111 -26.71 20.00 23.55
C ALA A 111 -26.35 21.39 24.09
N ILE A 112 -26.15 22.35 23.19
CA ILE A 112 -25.87 23.76 23.53
C ILE A 112 -27.00 24.33 24.41
N SER A 113 -28.25 24.10 24.03
CA SER A 113 -29.41 24.61 24.77
C SER A 113 -29.51 24.03 26.18
N SER A 114 -29.19 22.75 26.36
CA SER A 114 -29.26 22.03 27.64
C SER A 114 -28.31 22.60 28.69
N VAL A 115 -27.14 23.13 28.30
CA VAL A 115 -26.15 23.70 29.24
C VAL A 115 -26.13 25.23 29.26
N ARG A 116 -26.50 25.90 28.16
CA ARG A 116 -26.48 27.38 28.09
C ARG A 116 -27.32 28.03 29.19
N ALA A 117 -28.48 27.45 29.53
CA ALA A 117 -29.37 27.99 30.56
C ALA A 117 -28.76 27.96 31.98
N LEU A 118 -27.72 27.13 32.21
CA LEU A 118 -27.03 27.03 33.48
C LEU A 118 -25.92 28.09 33.63
N VAL A 119 -25.38 28.58 32.51
CA VAL A 119 -24.28 29.54 32.49
C VAL A 119 -24.82 30.97 32.63
N ARG A 120 -24.85 31.48 33.86
CA ARG A 120 -25.18 32.90 34.15
C ARG A 120 -23.93 33.77 34.22
N ASP A 121 -22.95 33.31 34.99
CA ASP A 121 -21.58 33.80 35.03
C ASP A 121 -20.68 32.57 34.80
N PRO A 122 -19.83 32.54 33.75
CA PRO A 122 -18.97 31.39 33.48
C PRO A 122 -18.10 30.99 34.67
N ALA A 123 -17.64 31.95 35.48
CA ALA A 123 -16.81 31.69 36.65
C ALA A 123 -17.59 31.04 37.80
N ASP A 124 -18.91 31.21 37.86
CA ASP A 124 -19.75 30.59 38.90
C ASP A 124 -20.16 29.15 38.56
N SER A 125 -20.21 28.81 37.26
CA SER A 125 -20.61 27.48 36.76
C SER A 125 -19.60 26.95 35.73
N PRO A 126 -18.34 26.70 36.14
CA PRO A 126 -17.26 26.42 35.20
C PRO A 126 -17.46 25.09 34.45
N GLY A 127 -18.12 24.08 35.03
CA GLY A 127 -18.42 22.81 34.37
C GLY A 127 -19.36 22.98 33.18
N ALA A 128 -20.53 23.58 33.41
CA ALA A 128 -21.48 23.91 32.34
C ALA A 128 -20.89 24.86 31.29
N ALA A 129 -20.10 25.86 31.70
CA ALA A 129 -19.47 26.81 30.80
C ALA A 129 -18.37 26.16 29.92
N THR A 130 -17.58 25.25 30.49
CA THR A 130 -16.57 24.48 29.74
C THR A 130 -17.24 23.54 28.73
N GLN A 131 -18.30 22.83 29.13
CA GLN A 131 -19.05 21.98 28.20
C GLN A 131 -19.69 22.79 27.05
N LEU A 132 -20.18 24.00 27.33
CA LEU A 132 -20.69 24.91 26.30
C LEU A 132 -19.57 25.38 25.35
N ALA A 133 -18.39 25.69 25.89
CA ALA A 133 -17.24 26.09 25.08
C ALA A 133 -16.74 24.94 24.18
N GLU A 134 -16.72 23.70 24.68
CA GLU A 134 -16.43 22.51 23.87
C GLU A 134 -17.39 22.38 22.68
N LEU A 135 -18.71 22.55 22.92
CA LEU A 135 -19.71 22.52 21.86
C LEU A 135 -19.55 23.67 20.85
N TYR A 136 -19.19 24.87 21.32
CA TYR A 136 -18.87 25.98 20.44
C TYR A 136 -17.64 25.68 19.58
N ARG A 137 -16.57 25.11 20.14
CA ARG A 137 -15.42 24.66 19.35
C ARG A 137 -15.81 23.59 18.32
N MET A 138 -16.60 22.59 18.72
CA MET A 138 -17.09 21.52 17.83
C MET A 138 -18.00 22.03 16.69
N THR A 139 -18.59 23.22 16.84
CA THR A 139 -19.50 23.83 15.85
C THR A 139 -18.90 25.07 15.17
N GLY A 140 -17.59 25.26 15.26
CA GLY A 140 -16.86 26.35 14.59
C GLY A 140 -17.21 27.74 15.11
N ARG A 141 -17.34 27.85 16.43
CA ARG A 141 -17.57 29.11 17.17
C ARG A 141 -16.43 29.34 18.16
N SER A 142 -15.18 29.24 17.69
CA SER A 142 -13.98 29.33 18.53
C SER A 142 -13.90 30.64 19.32
N ALA A 143 -14.33 31.77 18.74
CA ALA A 143 -14.34 33.06 19.43
C ALA A 143 -15.28 33.07 20.66
N ASP A 144 -16.46 32.45 20.55
CA ASP A 144 -17.40 32.33 21.67
C ASP A 144 -16.85 31.38 22.74
N ALA A 145 -16.20 30.30 22.33
CA ALA A 145 -15.54 29.36 23.23
C ALA A 145 -14.41 30.04 24.00
N GLU A 146 -13.56 30.82 23.32
CA GLU A 146 -12.45 31.58 23.90
C GLU A 146 -12.97 32.55 24.97
N GLN A 147 -14.03 33.30 24.64
CA GLN A 147 -14.62 34.27 25.56
C GLN A 147 -15.11 33.61 26.86
N LEU A 148 -15.78 32.45 26.77
CA LEU A 148 -16.26 31.72 27.94
C LEU A 148 -15.10 31.22 28.81
N LEU A 149 -14.10 30.60 28.18
CA LEU A 149 -12.97 29.99 28.88
C LEU A 149 -12.06 31.03 29.53
N ALA A 150 -11.82 32.16 28.85
CA ALA A 150 -11.10 33.30 29.40
C ALA A 150 -11.77 33.85 30.67
N GLN A 151 -13.12 33.92 30.70
CA GLN A 151 -13.86 34.36 31.88
C GLN A 151 -13.74 33.39 33.05
N ILE A 152 -13.75 32.08 32.79
CA ILE A 152 -13.51 31.06 33.83
C ILE A 152 -12.12 31.23 34.43
N VAL A 153 -11.09 31.31 33.59
CA VAL A 153 -9.70 31.39 34.03
C VAL A 153 -9.41 32.70 34.78
N ALA A 154 -9.97 33.83 34.32
CA ALA A 154 -9.80 35.11 34.99
C ALA A 154 -10.62 35.24 36.28
N GLY A 155 -11.79 34.60 36.34
CA GLY A 155 -12.71 34.70 37.48
C GLY A 155 -12.40 33.76 38.64
N GLN A 156 -11.49 32.80 38.45
CA GLN A 156 -11.18 31.79 39.47
C GLN A 156 -9.70 31.77 39.84
N VAL A 157 -9.42 31.65 41.14
CA VAL A 157 -8.06 31.44 41.65
C VAL A 157 -7.52 30.07 41.22
N ASN A 158 -8.41 29.06 41.18
CA ASN A 158 -8.08 27.71 40.77
C ASN A 158 -9.06 27.19 39.71
N PRO A 159 -8.88 27.59 38.44
CA PRO A 159 -9.71 27.10 37.34
C PRO A 159 -9.60 25.57 37.20
N PRO A 160 -10.67 24.86 36.80
CA PRO A 160 -10.63 23.42 36.58
C PRO A 160 -9.62 23.04 35.49
N VAL A 161 -8.99 21.88 35.64
CA VAL A 161 -8.02 21.36 34.67
C VAL A 161 -8.61 21.29 33.27
N ARG A 162 -9.80 20.69 33.13
CA ARG A 162 -10.49 20.62 31.83
C ARG A 162 -10.69 22.00 31.21
N SER A 163 -11.03 23.03 31.99
CA SER A 163 -11.20 24.39 31.48
C SER A 163 -9.88 24.98 30.95
N LEU A 164 -8.77 24.76 31.64
CA LEU A 164 -7.44 25.20 31.20
C LEU A 164 -7.07 24.53 29.86
N VAL A 165 -7.23 23.21 29.76
CA VAL A 165 -6.86 22.45 28.55
C VAL A 165 -7.76 22.83 27.38
N GLN A 166 -9.08 22.95 27.57
CA GLN A 166 -9.96 23.43 26.51
C GLN A 166 -9.66 24.87 26.10
N TYR A 167 -9.21 25.73 27.04
CA TYR A 167 -8.80 27.09 26.70
C TYR A 167 -7.54 27.09 25.82
N GLY A 168 -6.55 26.27 26.19
CA GLY A 168 -5.37 26.05 25.35
C GLY A 168 -5.73 25.60 23.93
N LEU A 169 -6.61 24.60 23.80
CA LEU A 169 -7.02 24.08 22.48
C LEU A 169 -7.69 25.14 21.60
N VAL A 170 -8.48 26.03 22.20
CA VAL A 170 -9.12 27.13 21.46
C VAL A 170 -8.11 28.20 21.08
N LEU A 171 -7.15 28.51 21.95
CA LEU A 171 -6.08 29.46 21.67
C LEU A 171 -5.17 28.95 20.55
N ASP A 172 -4.78 27.68 20.56
CA ASP A 172 -3.99 27.06 19.47
C ASP A 172 -4.73 27.10 18.14
N LEU A 173 -6.00 26.67 18.12
CA LEU A 173 -6.85 26.76 16.93
C LEU A 173 -6.87 28.17 16.35
N ARG A 174 -6.78 29.20 17.20
CA ARG A 174 -6.82 30.61 16.82
C ARG A 174 -5.45 31.24 16.57
N GLY A 175 -4.38 30.46 16.62
CA GLY A 175 -3.01 30.90 16.36
C GLY A 175 -2.29 31.56 17.54
N ASN A 176 -2.83 31.45 18.75
CA ASN A 176 -2.28 32.05 19.98
C ASN A 176 -1.43 31.03 20.78
N SER A 177 -0.48 30.36 20.13
CA SER A 177 0.24 29.21 20.69
C SER A 177 1.01 29.51 21.98
N GLN A 178 1.53 30.72 22.14
CA GLN A 178 2.21 31.11 23.40
C GLN A 178 1.24 31.16 24.59
N GLU A 179 0.02 31.66 24.39
CA GLU A 179 -0.99 31.71 25.44
C GLU A 179 -1.58 30.33 25.69
N ALA A 180 -1.73 29.51 24.64
CA ALA A 180 -2.16 28.12 24.75
C ALA A 180 -1.19 27.31 25.62
N ALA A 181 0.11 27.40 25.34
CA ALA A 181 1.16 26.75 26.13
C ALA A 181 1.12 27.17 27.61
N GLN A 182 0.77 28.41 27.92
CA GLN A 182 0.59 28.84 29.32
C GLN A 182 -0.56 28.09 30.00
N GLN A 183 -1.67 27.85 29.29
CA GLN A 183 -2.80 27.10 29.86
C GLN A 183 -2.47 25.62 30.05
N TYR A 184 -1.76 25.00 29.09
CA TYR A 184 -1.31 23.62 29.23
C TYR A 184 -0.33 23.44 30.39
N ASN A 185 0.66 24.32 30.50
CA ASN A 185 1.58 24.33 31.64
C ASN A 185 0.85 24.57 32.97
N ALA A 186 -0.20 25.39 32.98
CA ALA A 186 -1.03 25.57 34.17
C ALA A 186 -1.78 24.28 34.54
N ALA A 187 -2.25 23.49 33.56
CA ALA A 187 -2.85 22.18 33.80
C ALA A 187 -1.84 21.17 34.36
N LEU A 188 -0.63 21.10 33.81
CA LEU A 188 0.46 20.25 34.32
C LEU A 188 0.86 20.63 35.75
N ALA A 189 0.99 21.93 36.04
CA ALA A 189 1.30 22.40 37.39
C ALA A 189 0.25 21.98 38.43
N ARG A 190 -1.03 21.81 38.04
CA ARG A 190 -2.06 21.26 38.91
C ARG A 190 -1.79 19.80 39.25
N TYR A 191 -1.39 19.01 38.26
CA TYR A 191 -1.01 17.62 38.48
C TYR A 191 0.21 17.51 39.40
N ASP A 192 1.29 18.25 39.12
CA ASP A 192 2.54 18.21 39.91
C ASP A 192 2.36 18.62 41.37
N SER A 193 1.43 19.53 41.63
CA SER A 193 1.08 19.94 42.99
C SER A 193 0.28 18.89 43.78
N GLY A 194 -0.05 17.76 43.15
CA GLY A 194 -0.88 16.70 43.72
C GLY A 194 -2.34 17.13 43.91
N MET A 195 -2.86 18.01 43.03
CA MET A 195 -4.26 18.48 43.08
C MET A 195 -5.19 17.75 42.09
N VAL A 196 -4.65 16.83 41.28
CA VAL A 196 -5.39 16.06 40.27
C VAL A 196 -5.46 14.60 40.69
N PHE A 197 -6.68 14.05 40.76
CA PHE A 197 -6.91 12.70 41.32
C PHE A 197 -7.86 11.83 40.49
N ASP A 198 -8.76 12.44 39.72
CA ASP A 198 -9.72 11.69 38.93
C ASP A 198 -9.19 11.38 37.53
N SER A 199 -9.68 10.27 36.96
CA SER A 199 -9.24 9.78 35.65
C SER A 199 -9.48 10.80 34.53
N ALA A 200 -10.55 11.60 34.62
CA ALA A 200 -10.92 12.53 33.57
C ALA A 200 -9.95 13.72 33.50
N ASP A 201 -9.61 14.30 34.66
CA ASP A 201 -8.64 15.38 34.76
C ASP A 201 -7.23 14.89 34.45
N VAL A 202 -6.82 13.68 34.88
CA VAL A 202 -5.52 13.11 34.46
C VAL A 202 -5.47 12.95 32.94
N GLY A 203 -6.56 12.48 32.30
CA GLY A 203 -6.64 12.41 30.83
C GLY A 203 -6.54 13.78 30.14
N MET A 204 -7.07 14.85 30.75
CA MET A 204 -6.90 16.22 30.25
C MET A 204 -5.46 16.71 30.41
N VAL A 205 -4.80 16.41 31.54
CA VAL A 205 -3.37 16.71 31.73
C VAL A 205 -2.52 15.96 30.70
N ALA A 206 -2.86 14.70 30.38
CA ALA A 206 -2.21 13.95 29.32
C ALA A 206 -2.36 14.63 27.95
N LEU A 207 -3.55 15.14 27.63
CA LEU A 207 -3.77 15.93 26.42
C LEU A 207 -2.98 17.25 26.43
N ALA A 208 -2.84 17.91 27.58
CA ALA A 208 -2.02 19.12 27.73
C ALA A 208 -0.54 18.83 27.47
N ALA A 209 0.00 17.75 28.04
CA ALA A 209 1.36 17.28 27.77
C ALA A 209 1.55 16.96 26.29
N TRP A 210 0.58 16.29 25.66
CA TRP A 210 0.61 16.01 24.23
C TRP A 210 0.68 17.31 23.40
N LYS A 211 -0.14 18.32 23.71
CA LYS A 211 -0.11 19.61 23.00
C LYS A 211 1.11 20.47 23.29
N LEU A 212 1.95 20.08 24.25
CA LEU A 212 3.27 20.67 24.50
C LEU A 212 4.41 19.85 23.88
N ASP A 213 4.09 18.86 23.04
CA ASP A 213 5.03 17.89 22.46
C ASP A 213 5.77 17.02 23.50
N GLU A 214 5.21 16.89 24.72
CA GLU A 214 5.74 16.06 25.81
C GLU A 214 5.20 14.62 25.71
N PHE A 215 5.47 13.93 24.59
CA PHE A 215 4.84 12.64 24.26
C PHE A 215 5.05 11.54 25.30
N HIS A 216 6.24 11.48 25.91
CA HIS A 216 6.53 10.48 26.95
C HIS A 216 5.62 10.66 28.17
N ASP A 217 5.47 11.90 28.61
CA ASP A 217 4.65 12.25 29.77
C ASP A 217 3.16 12.09 29.43
N ALA A 218 2.73 12.51 28.24
CA ALA A 218 1.38 12.28 27.74
C ALA A 218 1.01 10.78 27.75
N ASN A 219 1.88 9.92 27.22
CA ASN A 219 1.67 8.47 27.21
C ASN A 219 1.55 7.89 28.63
N ALA A 220 2.44 8.31 29.55
CA ALA A 220 2.41 7.87 30.94
C ALA A 220 1.13 8.33 31.67
N LEU A 221 0.69 9.57 31.41
CA LEU A 221 -0.52 10.15 31.99
C LEU A 221 -1.79 9.51 31.43
N PHE A 222 -1.86 9.19 30.14
CA PHE A 222 -2.98 8.41 29.59
C PHE A 222 -3.05 7.02 30.20
N ALA A 223 -1.91 6.34 30.32
CA ALA A 223 -1.84 5.04 31.00
C ALA A 223 -2.31 5.16 32.48
N GLU A 224 -1.97 6.24 33.17
CA GLU A 224 -2.47 6.50 34.52
C GLU A 224 -3.98 6.77 34.54
N ALA A 225 -4.51 7.59 33.63
CA ALA A 225 -5.94 7.88 33.53
C ALA A 225 -6.75 6.58 33.37
N VAL A 226 -6.33 5.70 32.46
CA VAL A 226 -6.97 4.40 32.22
C VAL A 226 -6.81 3.46 33.43
N ARG A 227 -5.68 3.52 34.15
CA ARG A 227 -5.50 2.76 35.39
C ARG A 227 -6.41 3.23 36.52
N LEU A 228 -6.69 4.53 36.61
CA LEU A 228 -7.63 5.10 37.57
C LEU A 228 -9.08 4.74 37.25
N ASP A 229 -9.46 4.74 35.97
CA ASP A 229 -10.74 4.25 35.49
C ASP A 229 -10.61 3.62 34.09
N GLY A 230 -10.70 2.29 34.04
CA GLY A 230 -10.63 1.55 32.78
C GLY A 230 -11.84 1.80 31.86
N ASN A 231 -12.89 2.50 32.33
CA ASN A 231 -14.04 2.88 31.53
C ASN A 231 -13.94 4.29 30.93
N ASN A 232 -12.81 4.98 31.09
CA ASN A 232 -12.64 6.32 30.54
C ASN A 232 -12.46 6.29 29.01
N LEU A 233 -13.60 6.33 28.29
CA LEU A 233 -13.65 6.29 26.82
C LEU A 233 -12.88 7.44 26.16
N GLU A 234 -12.88 8.63 26.78
CA GLU A 234 -12.21 9.81 26.27
C GLU A 234 -10.69 9.65 26.37
N ALA A 235 -10.17 9.20 27.52
CA ALA A 235 -8.75 8.91 27.68
C ALA A 235 -8.29 7.79 26.74
N LEU A 236 -9.04 6.69 26.62
CA LEU A 236 -8.71 5.60 25.69
C LEU A 236 -8.63 6.10 24.25
N THR A 237 -9.59 6.91 23.81
CA THR A 237 -9.60 7.38 22.41
C THR A 237 -8.52 8.42 22.16
N LEU A 238 -8.34 9.40 23.05
CA LEU A 238 -7.26 10.39 22.92
C LEU A 238 -5.88 9.74 22.96
N TRP A 239 -5.72 8.67 23.74
CA TRP A 239 -4.49 7.90 23.76
C TRP A 239 -4.27 7.15 22.43
N GLY A 240 -5.34 6.59 21.86
CA GLY A 240 -5.30 6.04 20.50
C GLY A 240 -4.94 7.09 19.45
N ASP A 241 -5.53 8.29 19.53
CA ASP A 241 -5.24 9.40 18.62
C ASP A 241 -3.78 9.87 18.74
N LEU A 242 -3.21 9.90 19.96
CA LEU A 242 -1.78 10.18 20.19
C LEU A 242 -0.90 9.15 19.46
N PHE A 243 -1.19 7.86 19.60
CA PHE A 243 -0.43 6.82 18.90
C PHE A 243 -0.57 6.92 17.38
N GLN A 244 -1.76 7.26 16.90
CA GLN A 244 -2.02 7.43 15.49
C GLN A 244 -1.24 8.63 14.91
N GLU A 245 -1.15 9.76 15.63
CA GLU A 245 -0.32 10.91 15.22
C GLU A 245 1.16 10.51 15.06
N LYS A 246 1.61 9.52 15.85
CA LYS A 246 2.97 8.98 15.80
C LYS A 246 3.13 7.78 14.88
N PHE A 247 2.14 7.47 14.05
CA PHE A 247 2.14 6.34 13.12
C PHE A 247 2.32 4.97 13.81
N ASN A 248 1.83 4.85 15.05
CA ASN A 248 1.80 3.59 15.80
C ASN A 248 0.37 3.00 15.80
N ASP A 249 -0.02 2.46 14.65
CA ASP A 249 -1.37 1.93 14.44
C ASP A 249 -1.71 0.74 15.35
N ALA A 250 -0.72 -0.07 15.74
CA ALA A 250 -0.96 -1.24 16.57
C ALA A 250 -1.42 -0.88 17.99
N ASP A 251 -0.77 0.10 18.62
CA ASP A 251 -1.17 0.60 19.94
C ASP A 251 -2.43 1.47 19.83
N ALA A 252 -2.60 2.24 18.75
CA ALA A 252 -3.82 2.99 18.49
C ALA A 252 -5.05 2.07 18.39
N GLU A 253 -4.97 1.01 17.57
CA GLU A 253 -6.02 0.00 17.41
C GLU A 253 -6.36 -0.68 18.75
N THR A 254 -5.34 -0.99 19.56
CA THR A 254 -5.56 -1.59 20.89
C THR A 254 -6.44 -0.69 21.76
N ASN A 255 -6.16 0.61 21.79
CA ASN A 255 -6.88 1.58 22.60
C ASN A 255 -8.31 1.82 22.08
N TYR A 256 -8.50 1.98 20.77
CA TYR A 256 -9.83 2.11 20.19
C TYR A 256 -10.68 0.86 20.43
N ASN A 257 -10.13 -0.35 20.27
CA ASN A 257 -10.85 -1.59 20.55
C ASN A 257 -11.25 -1.75 22.02
N GLN A 258 -10.43 -1.26 22.97
CA GLN A 258 -10.81 -1.22 24.38
C GLN A 258 -12.02 -0.29 24.60
N ALA A 259 -12.01 0.91 24.01
CA ALA A 259 -13.16 1.82 24.06
C ALA A 259 -14.42 1.19 23.43
N LEU A 260 -14.28 0.51 22.28
CA LEU A 260 -15.40 -0.16 21.59
C LEU A 260 -15.91 -1.41 22.32
N THR A 261 -15.08 -2.03 23.17
CA THR A 261 -15.52 -3.13 24.04
C THR A 261 -16.51 -2.64 25.11
N ILE A 262 -16.28 -1.42 25.63
CA ILE A 262 -17.16 -0.77 26.61
C ILE A 262 -18.39 -0.17 25.91
N ASN A 263 -18.17 0.53 24.79
CA ASN A 263 -19.19 1.19 24.00
C ASN A 263 -18.99 0.96 22.50
N ARG A 264 -19.70 -0.03 21.95
CA ARG A 264 -19.65 -0.38 20.52
C ARG A 264 -20.13 0.74 19.57
N ARG A 265 -20.74 1.79 20.11
CA ARG A 265 -21.32 2.94 19.38
C ARG A 265 -20.59 4.25 19.70
N TYR A 266 -19.36 4.19 20.21
CA TYR A 266 -18.59 5.38 20.53
C TYR A 266 -17.94 5.94 19.26
N THR A 267 -18.50 7.04 18.72
CA THR A 267 -18.11 7.57 17.40
C THR A 267 -16.64 7.99 17.31
N PRO A 268 -15.99 8.54 18.35
CA PRO A 268 -14.57 8.86 18.28
C PRO A 268 -13.69 7.63 18.01
N ALA A 269 -13.90 6.53 18.75
CA ALA A 269 -13.15 5.29 18.55
C ALA A 269 -13.49 4.58 17.24
N LEU A 270 -14.75 4.63 16.78
CA LEU A 270 -15.12 4.10 15.44
C LEU A 270 -14.38 4.87 14.34
N THR A 271 -14.32 6.20 14.44
CA THR A 271 -13.60 7.03 13.48
C THR A 271 -12.09 6.80 13.53
N GLY A 272 -11.52 6.59 14.72
CA GLY A 272 -10.14 6.16 14.90
C GLY A 272 -9.83 4.83 14.21
N MET A 273 -10.67 3.81 14.44
CA MET A 273 -10.55 2.51 13.76
C MET A 273 -10.62 2.65 12.24
N ALA A 274 -11.49 3.52 11.72
CA ALA A 274 -11.62 3.73 10.28
C ALA A 274 -10.33 4.23 9.62
N ARG A 275 -9.48 4.96 10.34
CA ARG A 275 -8.21 5.44 9.81
C ARG A 275 -7.13 4.35 9.75
N ILE A 276 -7.34 3.24 10.47
CA ILE A 276 -6.40 2.10 10.56
C ILE A 276 -6.87 0.95 9.67
N SER A 277 -8.13 0.51 9.79
CA SER A 277 -8.62 -0.67 9.08
C SER A 277 -10.12 -0.60 8.78
N SER A 278 -10.56 -1.29 7.73
CA SER A 278 -11.97 -1.37 7.31
C SER A 278 -12.70 -0.02 7.28
N PRO A 279 -12.15 1.02 6.60
CA PRO A 279 -12.60 2.40 6.71
C PRO A 279 -14.11 2.57 6.49
N GLU A 280 -14.66 2.03 5.40
CA GLU A 280 -16.06 2.19 5.02
C GLU A 280 -17.01 1.63 6.09
N ARG A 281 -16.64 0.47 6.69
CA ARG A 281 -17.43 -0.18 7.72
C ARG A 281 -17.52 0.67 8.97
N TYR A 282 -16.39 1.12 9.50
CA TYR A 282 -16.37 1.86 10.75
C TYR A 282 -16.91 3.28 10.58
N LEU A 283 -16.69 3.91 9.43
CA LEU A 283 -17.31 5.20 9.10
C LEU A 283 -18.82 5.09 8.98
N ALA A 284 -19.35 4.06 8.32
CA ALA A 284 -20.79 3.82 8.24
C ALA A 284 -21.40 3.63 9.64
N MET A 285 -20.75 2.85 10.51
CA MET A 285 -21.18 2.68 11.90
C MET A 285 -21.13 4.00 12.70
N SER A 286 -20.09 4.81 12.50
CA SER A 286 -19.94 6.12 13.15
C SER A 286 -21.05 7.08 12.72
N LEU A 287 -21.29 7.20 11.42
CA LEU A 287 -22.30 8.08 10.83
C LEU A 287 -23.74 7.61 11.08
N GLU A 288 -23.97 6.31 11.30
CA GLU A 288 -25.28 5.81 11.76
C GLU A 288 -25.62 6.32 13.17
N VAL A 289 -24.62 6.46 14.03
CA VAL A 289 -24.79 7.02 15.38
C VAL A 289 -24.88 8.54 15.33
N ASN A 290 -24.00 9.17 14.56
CA ASN A 290 -23.93 10.61 14.39
C ASN A 290 -23.68 10.98 12.92
N ALA A 291 -24.76 11.25 12.18
CA ALA A 291 -24.68 11.65 10.78
C ALA A 291 -23.99 13.02 10.56
N ARG A 292 -23.69 13.75 11.64
CA ARG A 292 -23.05 15.07 11.63
C ARG A 292 -21.68 15.05 12.32
N ASP A 293 -21.08 13.87 12.50
CA ASP A 293 -19.75 13.73 13.08
C ASP A 293 -18.69 14.30 12.13
N VAL A 294 -18.12 15.45 12.48
CA VAL A 294 -17.15 16.20 11.67
C VAL A 294 -15.94 15.33 11.33
N ALA A 295 -15.37 14.62 12.31
CA ALA A 295 -14.17 13.81 12.08
C ALA A 295 -14.47 12.60 11.18
N ALA A 296 -15.64 11.98 11.32
CA ALA A 296 -16.05 10.89 10.44
C ALA A 296 -16.33 11.39 9.02
N LEU A 297 -17.00 12.52 8.85
CA LEU A 297 -17.26 13.14 7.54
C LEU A 297 -15.95 13.53 6.84
N GLU A 298 -14.99 14.10 7.57
CA GLU A 298 -13.65 14.41 7.03
C GLU A 298 -12.92 13.16 6.58
N THR A 299 -12.86 12.14 7.45
CA THR A 299 -12.17 10.88 7.14
C THR A 299 -12.82 10.18 5.94
N TYR A 300 -14.16 10.20 5.83
CA TYR A 300 -14.88 9.69 4.67
C TYR A 300 -14.57 10.52 3.41
N GLY A 301 -14.57 11.85 3.53
CA GLY A 301 -14.25 12.74 2.43
C GLY A 301 -12.88 12.45 1.82
N LEU A 302 -11.86 12.31 2.67
CA LEU A 302 -10.49 11.96 2.28
C LEU A 302 -10.41 10.56 1.63
N LEU A 303 -11.08 9.56 2.21
CA LEU A 303 -11.18 8.22 1.66
C LEU A 303 -11.72 8.23 0.22
N MET A 304 -12.80 8.98 -0.01
CA MET A 304 -13.44 9.02 -1.34
C MET A 304 -12.57 9.73 -2.36
N VAL A 305 -11.83 10.78 -1.98
CA VAL A 305 -10.87 11.37 -2.91
C VAL A 305 -9.74 10.40 -3.26
N ARG A 306 -9.18 9.71 -2.27
CA ARG A 306 -8.16 8.66 -2.51
C ARG A 306 -8.69 7.57 -3.45
N ASN A 307 -9.98 7.29 -3.39
CA ASN A 307 -10.68 6.36 -4.27
C ASN A 307 -11.11 7.00 -5.62
N TYR A 308 -10.51 8.12 -6.02
CA TYR A 308 -10.79 8.87 -7.26
C TYR A 308 -12.22 9.43 -7.39
N GLN A 309 -13.00 9.43 -6.30
CA GLN A 309 -14.37 9.96 -6.24
C GLN A 309 -14.38 11.37 -5.62
N LYS A 310 -13.70 12.30 -6.30
CA LYS A 310 -13.42 13.66 -5.78
C LYS A 310 -14.68 14.44 -5.41
N ASP A 311 -15.73 14.40 -6.23
CA ASP A 311 -16.97 15.14 -5.97
C ASP A 311 -17.73 14.61 -4.76
N VAL A 312 -17.74 13.29 -4.58
CA VAL A 312 -18.34 12.65 -3.39
C VAL A 312 -17.52 13.04 -2.15
N GLY A 313 -16.19 12.99 -2.25
CA GLY A 313 -15.29 13.43 -1.19
C GLY A 313 -15.50 14.88 -0.78
N ARG A 314 -15.58 15.79 -1.77
CA ARG A 314 -15.92 17.22 -1.57
C ARG A 314 -17.25 17.38 -0.85
N GLY A 315 -18.28 16.63 -1.25
CA GLY A 315 -19.59 16.66 -0.60
C GLY A 315 -19.57 16.27 0.88
N TYR A 316 -18.72 15.32 1.28
CA TYR A 316 -18.54 14.98 2.70
C TYR A 316 -17.77 16.06 3.47
N LEU A 317 -16.72 16.65 2.87
CA LEU A 317 -15.97 17.76 3.47
C LEU A 317 -16.85 19.01 3.66
N GLU A 318 -17.73 19.31 2.70
CA GLU A 318 -18.69 20.40 2.81
C GLU A 318 -19.74 20.15 3.91
N GLN A 319 -20.19 18.90 4.08
CA GLN A 319 -21.06 18.53 5.20
C GLN A 319 -20.35 18.71 6.54
N ALA A 320 -19.06 18.38 6.63
CA ALA A 320 -18.26 18.64 7.82
C ALA A 320 -18.20 20.15 8.11
N LEU A 321 -17.95 20.98 7.09
CA LEU A 321 -17.92 22.45 7.23
C LEU A 321 -19.28 23.09 7.52
N ALA A 322 -20.39 22.44 7.14
CA ALA A 322 -21.72 22.87 7.52
C ALA A 322 -22.00 22.68 9.03
N VAL A 323 -21.24 21.80 9.70
CA VAL A 323 -21.28 21.61 11.15
C VAL A 323 -20.22 22.48 11.83
N ASN A 324 -18.99 22.44 11.34
CA ASN A 324 -17.86 23.20 11.85
C ASN A 324 -17.20 24.02 10.72
N PRO A 325 -17.61 25.28 10.50
CA PRO A 325 -17.04 26.13 9.45
C PRO A 325 -15.56 26.53 9.67
N GLU A 326 -15.01 26.28 10.87
CA GLU A 326 -13.64 26.55 11.29
C GLU A 326 -12.77 25.28 11.32
N SER A 327 -13.20 24.16 10.72
CA SER A 327 -12.35 22.97 10.61
C SER A 327 -11.17 23.20 9.67
N ILE A 328 -9.96 23.30 10.23
CA ILE A 328 -8.72 23.44 9.46
C ILE A 328 -8.49 22.23 8.56
N SER A 329 -8.74 21.01 9.06
CA SER A 329 -8.60 19.75 8.33
C SER A 329 -9.47 19.71 7.06
N ALA A 330 -10.75 20.05 7.18
CA ALA A 330 -11.65 20.10 6.02
C ALA A 330 -11.27 21.23 5.04
N LEU A 331 -10.89 22.40 5.56
CA LEU A 331 -10.48 23.55 4.75
C LEU A 331 -9.16 23.29 3.99
N SER A 332 -8.17 22.68 4.63
CA SER A 332 -6.89 22.32 3.99
C SER A 332 -7.08 21.25 2.94
N SER A 333 -7.92 20.24 3.19
CA SER A 333 -8.26 19.21 2.21
C SER A 333 -8.96 19.78 0.97
N LEU A 334 -9.93 20.67 1.15
CA LEU A 334 -10.57 21.38 0.03
C LEU A 334 -9.61 22.33 -0.69
N ALA A 335 -8.70 22.96 0.03
CA ALA A 335 -7.70 23.84 -0.57
C ALA A 335 -6.69 23.02 -1.40
N ALA A 336 -6.28 21.85 -0.92
CA ALA A 336 -5.43 20.94 -1.68
C ALA A 336 -6.12 20.43 -2.95
N LEU A 337 -7.42 20.11 -2.88
CA LEU A 337 -8.24 19.81 -4.07
C LEU A 337 -8.23 20.97 -5.08
N ALA A 338 -8.47 22.20 -4.60
CA ALA A 338 -8.42 23.40 -5.44
C ALA A 338 -7.03 23.59 -6.08
N ALA A 339 -5.95 23.31 -5.36
CA ALA A 339 -4.59 23.36 -5.90
C ALA A 339 -4.34 22.29 -6.98
N ILE A 340 -4.84 21.06 -6.81
CA ILE A 340 -4.77 20.00 -7.83
C ILE A 340 -5.50 20.41 -9.11
N GLU A 341 -6.64 21.09 -8.95
CA GLU A 341 -7.50 21.61 -10.02
C GLU A 341 -7.02 22.96 -10.58
N ASP A 342 -5.93 23.53 -10.06
CA ASP A 342 -5.41 24.87 -10.40
C ASP A 342 -6.47 26.00 -10.25
N ASP A 343 -7.46 25.79 -9.38
CA ASP A 343 -8.42 26.81 -8.96
C ASP A 343 -7.84 27.62 -7.79
N MET A 344 -6.85 28.46 -8.11
CA MET A 344 -6.21 29.32 -7.12
C MET A 344 -7.16 30.36 -6.51
N ALA A 345 -8.27 30.70 -7.19
CA ALA A 345 -9.27 31.59 -6.63
C ALA A 345 -10.05 30.91 -5.50
N ALA A 346 -10.44 29.64 -5.67
CA ALA A 346 -11.03 28.84 -4.59
C ALA A 346 -10.03 28.60 -3.45
N PHE A 347 -8.77 28.30 -3.78
CA PHE A 347 -7.70 28.17 -2.77
C PHE A 347 -7.59 29.43 -1.89
N ASP A 348 -7.49 30.60 -2.50
CA ASP A 348 -7.33 31.87 -1.78
C ASP A 348 -8.56 32.20 -0.91
N GLN A 349 -9.77 31.83 -1.36
CA GLN A 349 -10.98 31.97 -0.55
C GLN A 349 -10.96 31.06 0.69
N LEU A 350 -10.51 29.81 0.55
CA LEU A 350 -10.39 28.87 1.66
C LEU A 350 -9.31 29.32 2.65
N LEU A 351 -8.15 29.76 2.15
CA LEU A 351 -7.10 30.35 2.98
C LEU A 351 -7.58 31.61 3.71
N ALA A 352 -8.34 32.48 3.04
CA ALA A 352 -8.92 33.67 3.68
C ALA A 352 -9.90 33.31 4.81
N ARG A 353 -10.67 32.21 4.67
CA ARG A 353 -11.53 31.69 5.74
C ARG A 353 -10.71 31.22 6.94
N VAL A 354 -9.63 30.47 6.72
CA VAL A 354 -8.73 30.04 7.81
C VAL A 354 -8.12 31.26 8.50
N ASN A 355 -7.56 32.19 7.74
CA ASN A 355 -6.94 33.40 8.28
C ASN A 355 -7.89 34.30 9.09
N ALA A 356 -9.21 34.15 8.93
CA ALA A 356 -10.20 34.92 9.71
C ALA A 356 -10.29 34.47 11.18
N PHE A 357 -9.94 33.21 11.48
CA PHE A 357 -9.95 32.69 12.85
C PHE A 357 -8.60 32.16 13.32
N SER A 358 -7.72 31.74 12.40
CA SER A 358 -6.37 31.21 12.63
C SER A 358 -5.38 31.86 11.64
N PRO A 359 -4.93 33.11 11.90
CA PRO A 359 -4.05 33.83 11.00
C PRO A 359 -2.72 33.10 10.80
N GLU A 360 -2.28 32.96 9.54
CA GLU A 360 -0.97 32.38 9.19
C GLU A 360 -0.79 30.93 9.69
N SER A 361 -1.88 30.15 9.76
CA SER A 361 -1.88 28.77 10.27
C SER A 361 -0.84 27.86 9.58
N SER A 362 0.13 27.37 10.37
CA SER A 362 1.10 26.36 9.94
C SER A 362 0.41 25.02 9.64
N GLU A 363 -0.54 24.62 10.49
CA GLU A 363 -1.33 23.39 10.33
C GLU A 363 -2.08 23.33 8.99
N PHE A 364 -2.65 24.45 8.54
CA PHE A 364 -3.32 24.51 7.25
C PHE A 364 -2.38 24.17 6.10
N PHE A 365 -1.18 24.77 6.07
CA PHE A 365 -0.21 24.51 5.00
C PHE A 365 0.39 23.11 5.10
N ALA A 366 0.62 22.59 6.31
CA ALA A 366 1.07 21.23 6.52
C ALA A 366 0.02 20.23 6.01
N GLY A 367 -1.26 20.44 6.32
CA GLY A 367 -2.35 19.59 5.82
C GLY A 367 -2.50 19.65 4.30
N VAL A 368 -2.34 20.83 3.68
CA VAL A 368 -2.30 20.94 2.21
C VAL A 368 -1.12 20.15 1.63
N ALA A 369 0.06 20.26 2.24
CA ALA A 369 1.26 19.57 1.79
C ALA A 369 1.14 18.04 1.89
N ASP A 370 0.67 17.53 3.04
CA ASP A 370 0.48 16.11 3.28
C ASP A 370 -0.54 15.53 2.29
N TYR A 371 -1.66 16.22 2.09
CA TYR A 371 -2.67 15.82 1.11
C TYR A 371 -2.09 15.73 -0.30
N LEU A 372 -1.33 16.75 -0.74
CA LEU A 372 -0.72 16.77 -2.06
C LEU A 372 0.33 15.65 -2.23
N GLY A 373 1.13 15.39 -1.19
CA GLY A 373 2.10 14.29 -1.18
C GLY A 373 1.43 12.92 -1.34
N ASN A 374 0.33 12.68 -0.60
CA ASN A 374 -0.46 11.45 -0.69
C ASN A 374 -1.19 11.28 -2.04
N ASN A 375 -1.26 12.34 -2.85
CA ASN A 375 -1.82 12.33 -4.21
C ASN A 375 -0.73 12.51 -5.28
N TYR A 376 0.52 12.14 -4.99
CA TYR A 376 1.66 12.14 -5.92
C TYR A 376 2.04 13.53 -6.48
N ARG A 377 1.61 14.62 -5.83
CA ARG A 377 1.98 16.01 -6.19
C ARG A 377 3.16 16.50 -5.35
N PHE A 378 4.25 15.73 -5.34
CA PHE A 378 5.39 15.92 -4.45
C PHE A 378 6.03 17.32 -4.54
N THR A 379 6.15 17.88 -5.75
CA THR A 379 6.73 19.22 -5.95
C THR A 379 5.90 20.32 -5.28
N GLU A 380 4.58 20.28 -5.41
CA GLU A 380 3.69 21.22 -4.72
C GLU A 380 3.69 20.97 -3.21
N ALA A 381 3.68 19.70 -2.79
CA ALA A 381 3.76 19.32 -1.38
C ALA A 381 4.99 19.92 -0.70
N VAL A 382 6.18 19.83 -1.31
CA VAL A 382 7.41 20.49 -0.82
C VAL A 382 7.21 22.01 -0.69
N GLY A 383 6.59 22.65 -1.68
CA GLY A 383 6.30 24.08 -1.65
C GLY A 383 5.42 24.49 -0.46
N TYR A 384 4.36 23.73 -0.19
CA TYR A 384 3.46 23.98 0.93
C TYR A 384 4.06 23.60 2.30
N ALA A 385 4.85 22.52 2.38
CA ALA A 385 5.52 22.13 3.61
C ALA A 385 6.55 23.19 4.03
N ARG A 386 7.33 23.74 3.08
CA ARG A 386 8.20 24.89 3.34
C ARG A 386 7.43 26.12 3.83
N ARG A 387 6.22 26.36 3.30
CA ARG A 387 5.35 27.44 3.80
C ARG A 387 4.89 27.19 5.24
N ALA A 388 4.55 25.96 5.60
CA ALA A 388 4.19 25.60 6.98
C ALA A 388 5.34 25.88 7.95
N ILE A 389 6.54 25.38 7.64
CA ILE A 389 7.76 25.60 8.44
C ILE A 389 8.13 27.09 8.55
N ALA A 390 7.89 27.87 7.50
CA ALA A 390 8.12 29.32 7.54
C ALA A 390 7.17 30.06 8.51
N ARG A 391 6.01 29.48 8.86
CA ARG A 391 5.07 30.03 9.86
C ARG A 391 5.37 29.53 11.25
N ASP A 392 5.68 28.26 11.36
CA ASP A 392 6.11 27.64 12.61
C ASP A 392 7.34 26.75 12.35
N PRO A 393 8.55 27.24 12.67
CA PRO A 393 9.78 26.46 12.53
C PRO A 393 9.86 25.24 13.46
N ALA A 394 8.95 25.12 14.45
CA ALA A 394 8.88 23.98 15.35
C ALA A 394 7.78 22.98 14.95
N ASN A 395 7.13 23.14 13.79
CA ASN A 395 6.17 22.16 13.30
C ASN A 395 6.89 20.91 12.77
N TRP A 396 7.21 19.98 13.66
CA TRP A 396 7.98 18.77 13.33
C TRP A 396 7.25 17.83 12.37
N HIS A 397 5.92 17.81 12.39
CA HIS A 397 5.14 17.10 11.37
C HIS A 397 5.38 17.69 9.98
N ALA A 398 5.42 19.02 9.82
CA ALA A 398 5.74 19.65 8.54
C ALA A 398 7.18 19.34 8.08
N HIS A 399 8.14 19.19 9.00
CA HIS A 399 9.49 18.70 8.69
C HIS A 399 9.46 17.25 8.17
N THR A 400 8.70 16.35 8.81
CA THR A 400 8.50 14.98 8.32
C THR A 400 7.86 14.95 6.92
N VAL A 401 6.81 15.74 6.70
CA VAL A 401 6.15 15.86 5.39
C VAL A 401 7.13 16.39 4.34
N LEU A 402 7.88 17.45 4.64
CA LEU A 402 8.88 18.00 3.73
C LEU A 402 9.96 16.98 3.38
N GLY A 403 10.56 16.36 4.40
CA GLY A 403 11.62 15.37 4.24
C GLY A 403 11.17 14.18 3.40
N GLY A 404 10.02 13.60 3.72
CA GLY A 404 9.48 12.46 2.97
C GLY A 404 9.13 12.79 1.52
N ASN A 405 8.68 14.01 1.22
CA ASN A 405 8.39 14.42 -0.17
C ASN A 405 9.68 14.76 -0.96
N LEU A 406 10.68 15.37 -0.32
CA LEU A 406 12.00 15.61 -0.94
C LEU A 406 12.69 14.30 -1.34
N VAL A 407 12.65 13.30 -0.47
CA VAL A 407 13.20 11.96 -0.73
C VAL A 407 12.50 11.26 -1.92
N ARG A 408 11.20 11.47 -2.12
CA ARG A 408 10.46 10.99 -3.30
C ARG A 408 10.80 11.76 -4.59
N LEU A 409 11.23 13.01 -4.45
CA LEU A 409 11.81 13.81 -5.53
C LEU A 409 13.31 13.53 -5.75
N GLY A 410 13.94 12.61 -4.99
CA GLY A 410 15.37 12.30 -5.13
C GLY A 410 16.30 13.35 -4.52
N GLU A 411 15.76 14.34 -3.81
CA GLU A 411 16.52 15.35 -3.07
C GLU A 411 16.92 14.80 -1.68
N GLU A 412 17.70 13.71 -1.70
CA GLU A 412 18.00 12.85 -0.55
C GLU A 412 18.67 13.61 0.62
N GLU A 413 19.62 14.50 0.34
CA GLU A 413 20.38 15.21 1.39
C GLU A 413 19.53 16.22 2.16
N GLU A 414 18.76 17.06 1.46
CA GLU A 414 17.83 18.00 2.10
C GLU A 414 16.72 17.23 2.81
N GLY A 415 16.24 16.15 2.18
CA GLY A 415 15.23 15.27 2.75
C GLY A 415 15.65 14.66 4.08
N LYS A 416 16.86 14.07 4.14
CA LYS A 416 17.46 13.51 5.36
C LYS A 416 17.60 14.56 6.45
N GLN A 417 18.08 15.77 6.14
CA GLN A 417 18.24 16.85 7.13
C GLN A 417 16.92 17.23 7.81
N HIS A 418 15.83 17.34 7.05
CA HIS A 418 14.52 17.64 7.63
C HIS A 418 13.98 16.48 8.47
N LEU A 419 14.21 15.23 8.04
CA LEU A 419 13.84 14.05 8.83
C LEU A 419 14.65 13.94 10.13
N GLU A 420 15.96 14.22 10.10
CA GLU A 420 16.82 14.28 11.30
C GLU A 420 16.33 15.35 12.27
N GLN A 421 16.03 16.55 11.76
CA GLN A 421 15.49 17.62 12.59
C GLN A 421 14.13 17.27 13.20
N ALA A 422 13.24 16.61 12.44
CA ALA A 422 11.99 16.11 12.96
C ALA A 422 12.22 15.04 14.05
N PHE A 423 13.11 14.09 13.81
CA PHE A 423 13.41 13.00 14.76
C PHE A 423 14.06 13.49 16.06
N ASP A 424 14.98 14.45 15.98
CA ASP A 424 15.65 15.01 17.15
C ASP A 424 14.68 15.69 18.13
N ASN A 425 13.53 16.15 17.63
CA ASN A 425 12.50 16.84 18.42
C ASN A 425 11.21 16.02 18.63
N ASP A 426 10.94 15.02 17.78
CA ASP A 426 9.87 14.03 17.92
C ASP A 426 10.40 12.61 17.62
N PRO A 427 11.17 12.01 18.53
CA PRO A 427 11.78 10.70 18.32
C PRO A 427 10.76 9.55 18.37
N PHE A 428 9.50 9.84 18.66
CA PHE A 428 8.42 8.84 18.76
C PHE A 428 7.67 8.67 17.43
N ASN A 429 7.87 9.56 16.47
CA ASN A 429 7.30 9.44 15.14
C ASN A 429 7.89 8.22 14.41
N VAL A 430 7.10 7.14 14.33
CA VAL A 430 7.53 5.85 13.75
C VAL A 430 7.93 6.02 12.29
N MET A 431 7.15 6.81 11.52
CA MET A 431 7.44 7.04 10.11
C MET A 431 8.80 7.71 9.90
N THR A 432 9.09 8.77 10.66
CA THR A 432 10.35 9.51 10.58
C THR A 432 11.54 8.63 10.99
N SER A 433 11.41 7.91 12.11
CA SER A 433 12.43 6.96 12.57
C SER A 433 12.71 5.89 11.51
N ASN A 434 11.67 5.31 10.93
CA ASN A 434 11.81 4.27 9.91
C ASN A 434 12.54 4.83 8.67
N MET A 435 12.12 5.99 8.16
CA MET A 435 12.74 6.61 6.99
C MET A 435 14.23 6.91 7.24
N LEU A 436 14.61 7.35 8.44
CA LEU A 436 16.02 7.55 8.80
C LEU A 436 16.82 6.24 8.87
N GLN A 437 16.24 5.17 9.41
CA GLN A 437 16.90 3.85 9.43
C GLN A 437 17.24 3.34 8.03
N VAL A 438 16.42 3.66 7.03
CA VAL A 438 16.72 3.30 5.63
C VAL A 438 17.93 4.05 5.09
N PHE A 439 18.19 5.29 5.51
CA PHE A 439 19.42 5.99 5.13
C PHE A 439 20.67 5.25 5.64
N ASP A 440 20.63 4.70 6.85
CA ASP A 440 21.74 3.88 7.38
C ASP A 440 21.97 2.62 6.54
N VAL A 441 20.90 2.00 6.02
CA VAL A 441 20.98 0.87 5.09
C VAL A 441 21.64 1.30 3.78
N LEU A 442 21.19 2.41 3.21
CA LEU A 442 21.71 2.96 1.95
C LEU A 442 23.18 3.39 2.03
N GLU A 443 23.67 3.82 3.20
CA GLU A 443 25.10 4.13 3.41
C GLU A 443 26.01 2.91 3.20
N GLY A 444 25.49 1.69 3.43
CA GLY A 444 26.20 0.43 3.17
C GLY A 444 26.16 -0.02 1.70
N TYR A 445 25.31 0.58 0.87
CA TYR A 445 25.09 0.17 -0.51
C TYR A 445 26.19 0.69 -1.44
N ALA A 446 26.43 -0.04 -2.53
CA ALA A 446 27.21 0.47 -3.64
C ALA A 446 26.39 1.53 -4.39
N THR A 447 27.05 2.58 -4.85
CA THR A 447 26.47 3.54 -5.81
C THR A 447 27.11 3.27 -7.17
N LEU A 448 26.28 2.92 -8.14
CA LEU A 448 26.66 2.56 -9.49
C LEU A 448 26.00 3.54 -10.46
N GLU A 449 26.67 3.87 -11.55
CA GLU A 449 26.20 4.88 -12.49
C GLU A 449 26.36 4.39 -13.93
N THR A 450 25.40 4.77 -14.76
CA THR A 450 25.48 4.70 -16.22
C THR A 450 25.28 6.11 -16.79
N GLU A 451 24.93 6.26 -18.06
CA GLU A 451 24.73 7.59 -18.65
C GLU A 451 23.49 8.27 -18.07
N HIS A 452 22.39 7.53 -17.90
CA HIS A 452 21.09 8.08 -17.49
C HIS A 452 20.67 7.71 -16.07
N PHE A 453 21.36 6.75 -15.42
CA PHE A 453 20.92 6.17 -14.16
C PHE A 453 21.97 6.26 -13.06
N LYS A 454 21.47 6.46 -11.83
CA LYS A 454 22.22 6.27 -10.59
C LYS A 454 21.52 5.18 -9.79
N VAL A 455 22.22 4.12 -9.45
CA VAL A 455 21.65 2.94 -8.78
C VAL A 455 22.33 2.67 -7.44
N ASN A 456 21.53 2.60 -6.38
CA ASN A 456 21.95 2.12 -5.07
C ASN A 456 21.49 0.68 -4.87
N MET A 457 22.42 -0.22 -4.59
CA MET A 457 22.12 -1.63 -4.29
C MET A 457 23.17 -2.22 -3.36
N SER A 458 22.88 -3.37 -2.75
CA SER A 458 23.84 -4.02 -1.87
C SER A 458 25.16 -4.35 -2.60
N GLN A 459 26.26 -4.51 -1.85
CA GLN A 459 27.55 -4.91 -2.43
C GLN A 459 27.50 -6.26 -3.16
N ARG A 460 26.53 -7.12 -2.78
CA ARG A 460 26.30 -8.41 -3.44
C ARG A 460 25.55 -8.21 -4.75
N ASP A 461 24.49 -7.41 -4.75
CA ASP A 461 23.73 -7.07 -5.96
C ASP A 461 24.60 -6.33 -6.98
N ALA A 462 25.50 -5.47 -6.52
CA ALA A 462 26.48 -4.78 -7.37
C ALA A 462 27.40 -5.75 -8.14
N GLN A 463 27.62 -6.95 -7.63
CA GLN A 463 28.46 -7.97 -8.29
C GLN A 463 27.62 -8.96 -9.11
N VAL A 464 26.41 -9.28 -8.68
CA VAL A 464 25.57 -10.33 -9.28
C VAL A 464 24.57 -9.76 -10.28
N LEU A 465 23.86 -8.70 -9.90
CA LEU A 465 22.74 -8.15 -10.66
C LEU A 465 23.17 -7.04 -11.63
N TRP A 466 24.04 -6.14 -11.18
CA TRP A 466 24.49 -4.99 -11.97
C TRP A 466 24.96 -5.31 -13.40
N PRO A 467 25.75 -6.40 -13.65
CA PRO A 467 26.20 -6.72 -15.01
C PRO A 467 25.07 -6.99 -16.00
N TYR A 468 23.88 -7.33 -15.51
CA TYR A 468 22.67 -7.59 -16.31
C TYR A 468 21.68 -6.44 -16.27
N MET A 469 21.60 -5.72 -15.14
CA MET A 469 20.72 -4.57 -14.97
C MET A 469 21.20 -3.36 -15.79
N ALA A 470 22.48 -3.01 -15.76
CA ALA A 470 22.98 -1.81 -16.44
C ALA A 470 22.73 -1.81 -17.96
N PRO A 471 22.96 -2.91 -18.71
CA PRO A 471 22.61 -2.96 -20.13
C PRO A 471 21.10 -2.83 -20.38
N LEU A 472 20.25 -3.43 -19.53
CA LEU A 472 18.80 -3.34 -19.66
C LEU A 472 18.28 -1.93 -19.38
N LEU A 473 18.87 -1.21 -18.42
CA LEU A 473 18.56 0.20 -18.15
C LEU A 473 18.82 1.07 -19.39
N GLU A 474 19.99 0.94 -20.01
CA GLU A 474 20.33 1.75 -21.19
C GLU A 474 19.57 1.30 -22.45
N GLU A 475 19.31 -0.01 -22.61
CA GLU A 475 18.43 -0.52 -23.67
C GLU A 475 17.03 0.08 -23.57
N SER A 476 16.42 -0.01 -22.38
CA SER A 476 15.07 0.50 -22.13
C SER A 476 14.99 2.01 -22.32
N TRP A 477 15.98 2.76 -21.84
CA TRP A 477 16.05 4.20 -22.05
C TRP A 477 16.04 4.55 -23.53
N GLN A 478 16.94 3.97 -24.33
CA GLN A 478 17.02 4.25 -25.77
C GLN A 478 15.69 3.94 -26.48
N GLN A 479 15.09 2.78 -26.19
CA GLN A 479 13.82 2.38 -26.82
C GLN A 479 12.67 3.30 -26.41
N LEU A 480 12.56 3.66 -25.14
CA LEU A 480 11.47 4.48 -24.63
C LEU A 480 11.61 5.94 -25.08
N VAL A 481 12.83 6.51 -25.11
CA VAL A 481 13.07 7.86 -25.66
C VAL A 481 12.68 7.91 -27.14
N ASP A 482 13.14 6.94 -27.94
CA ASP A 482 12.80 6.87 -29.37
C ASP A 482 11.29 6.69 -29.59
N LYS A 483 10.62 5.92 -28.75
CA LYS A 483 9.18 5.64 -28.90
C LYS A 483 8.32 6.82 -28.44
N TYR A 484 8.56 7.33 -27.23
CA TYR A 484 7.74 8.37 -26.61
C TYR A 484 8.12 9.78 -27.07
N GLN A 485 9.27 9.96 -27.71
CA GLN A 485 9.78 11.27 -28.15
C GLN A 485 9.85 12.26 -26.97
N PHE A 486 10.23 11.73 -25.80
CA PHE A 486 10.34 12.43 -24.53
C PHE A 486 11.59 11.95 -23.83
N GLU A 487 12.35 12.88 -23.26
CA GLU A 487 13.57 12.60 -22.50
C GLU A 487 13.33 13.01 -21.03
N PRO A 488 13.24 12.03 -20.11
CA PRO A 488 13.07 12.30 -18.69
C PRO A 488 14.26 13.04 -18.07
N ASP A 489 14.04 13.67 -16.90
CA ASP A 489 15.11 14.27 -16.11
C ASP A 489 16.10 13.19 -15.61
N VAL A 490 17.40 13.44 -15.78
CA VAL A 490 18.50 12.55 -15.38
C VAL A 490 19.39 13.15 -14.28
N PRO A 491 20.05 12.33 -13.44
CA PRO A 491 19.96 10.87 -13.42
C PRO A 491 18.65 10.38 -12.79
N VAL A 492 18.08 9.30 -13.35
CA VAL A 492 17.02 8.54 -12.68
C VAL A 492 17.64 7.73 -11.54
N LEU A 493 17.13 7.94 -10.32
CA LEU A 493 17.62 7.27 -9.12
C LEU A 493 16.88 5.95 -8.93
N ILE A 494 17.59 4.83 -8.89
CA ILE A 494 17.02 3.50 -8.61
C ILE A 494 17.62 2.97 -7.32
N GLN A 495 16.78 2.47 -6.41
CA GLN A 495 17.21 1.89 -5.14
C GLN A 495 16.68 0.46 -5.02
N VAL A 496 17.59 -0.52 -4.98
CA VAL A 496 17.27 -1.96 -4.96
C VAL A 496 17.54 -2.51 -3.55
N PHE A 497 16.51 -3.01 -2.90
CA PHE A 497 16.56 -3.45 -1.50
C PHE A 497 16.50 -4.97 -1.37
N GLU A 498 17.40 -5.56 -0.58
CA GLU A 498 17.37 -7.01 -0.27
C GLU A 498 16.19 -7.40 0.62
N ARG A 499 15.72 -6.46 1.46
CA ARG A 499 14.67 -6.66 2.45
C ARG A 499 13.40 -5.92 2.05
N THR A 500 12.28 -6.63 1.99
CA THR A 500 10.96 -6.06 1.68
C THR A 500 10.57 -4.95 2.65
N GLU A 501 10.95 -5.06 3.94
CA GLU A 501 10.61 -4.04 4.93
C GLU A 501 11.34 -2.72 4.65
N ASP A 502 12.61 -2.76 4.23
CA ASP A 502 13.40 -1.57 3.92
C ASP A 502 12.85 -0.89 2.66
N PHE A 503 12.44 -1.68 1.65
CA PHE A 503 11.73 -1.20 0.46
C PHE A 503 10.40 -0.50 0.82
N ALA A 504 9.59 -1.12 1.69
CA ALA A 504 8.31 -0.58 2.11
C ALA A 504 8.49 0.76 2.85
N VAL A 505 9.44 0.78 3.79
CA VAL A 505 9.79 1.99 4.56
C VAL A 505 10.32 3.08 3.64
N ARG A 506 11.21 2.76 2.68
CA ARG A 506 11.73 3.77 1.75
C ARG A 506 10.62 4.44 0.93
N SER A 507 9.56 3.69 0.64
CA SER A 507 8.51 4.10 -0.28
C SER A 507 7.39 4.88 0.42
N VAL A 508 6.93 4.41 1.59
CA VAL A 508 5.81 5.02 2.32
C VAL A 508 6.10 5.35 3.78
N GLY A 509 7.26 4.98 4.31
CA GLY A 509 7.65 5.19 5.71
C GLY A 509 7.15 4.12 6.70
N LEU A 510 6.47 3.08 6.20
CA LEU A 510 5.92 1.97 6.99
C LEU A 510 6.43 0.62 6.47
N PRO A 511 6.58 -0.40 7.33
CA PRO A 511 7.26 -1.66 7.00
C PRO A 511 6.44 -2.63 6.13
N ASP A 512 5.18 -2.31 5.83
CA ASP A 512 4.31 -3.15 5.01
C ASP A 512 3.47 -2.27 4.08
N ILE A 513 3.47 -2.62 2.78
CA ILE A 513 2.69 -1.96 1.73
C ILE A 513 1.95 -2.97 0.85
N GLY A 514 1.73 -4.18 1.37
CA GLY A 514 1.09 -5.26 0.64
C GLY A 514 1.97 -5.82 -0.48
N PRO A 515 1.37 -6.26 -1.61
CA PRO A 515 2.05 -7.09 -2.61
C PRO A 515 2.91 -6.31 -3.62
N LEU A 516 3.26 -5.05 -3.33
CA LEU A 516 4.04 -4.21 -4.24
C LEU A 516 5.52 -4.67 -4.26
N VAL A 517 6.11 -4.68 -5.45
CA VAL A 517 7.49 -5.16 -5.69
C VAL A 517 8.40 -4.10 -6.32
N GLY A 518 7.79 -3.03 -6.85
CA GLY A 518 8.43 -1.84 -7.37
C GLY A 518 7.50 -0.63 -7.18
N ILE A 519 8.06 0.56 -7.01
CA ILE A 519 7.33 1.83 -6.98
C ILE A 519 8.15 2.90 -7.67
N CYS A 520 7.49 3.65 -8.57
CA CYS A 520 8.04 4.82 -9.22
C CYS A 520 7.38 6.13 -8.71
N PHE A 521 8.21 7.12 -8.41
CA PHE A 521 7.82 8.48 -7.97
C PHE A 521 8.09 9.55 -9.03
N GLY A 522 8.36 9.16 -10.28
CA GLY A 522 8.70 10.05 -11.39
C GLY A 522 10.16 9.93 -11.81
N LYS A 523 11.12 10.36 -10.99
CA LYS A 523 12.57 10.17 -11.26
C LYS A 523 13.29 9.32 -10.21
N VAL A 524 12.54 8.77 -9.26
CA VAL A 524 13.01 7.85 -8.23
C VAL A 524 12.23 6.56 -8.33
N VAL A 525 12.93 5.43 -8.38
CA VAL A 525 12.37 4.08 -8.43
C VAL A 525 12.92 3.28 -7.25
N THR A 526 12.04 2.61 -6.51
CA THR A 526 12.41 1.64 -5.47
C THR A 526 12.02 0.24 -5.92
N LEU A 527 12.89 -0.75 -5.70
CA LEU A 527 12.70 -2.14 -6.14
C LEU A 527 13.08 -3.12 -5.03
N ILE A 528 12.43 -4.28 -5.01
CA ILE A 528 12.91 -5.45 -4.26
C ILE A 528 13.95 -6.20 -5.10
N SER A 529 15.04 -6.62 -4.46
CA SER A 529 16.10 -7.42 -5.08
C SER A 529 15.55 -8.77 -5.60
N PRO A 530 15.98 -9.24 -6.78
CA PRO A 530 15.52 -10.52 -7.31
C PRO A 530 15.95 -11.74 -6.47
N ASP A 531 16.90 -11.59 -5.53
CA ASP A 531 17.31 -12.67 -4.61
C ASP A 531 16.17 -13.13 -3.69
N THR A 532 15.25 -12.22 -3.36
CA THR A 532 14.10 -12.49 -2.45
C THR A 532 12.76 -12.53 -3.17
N LEU A 533 12.77 -12.42 -4.50
CA LEU A 533 11.59 -12.34 -5.35
C LEU A 533 11.40 -13.62 -6.18
N ASN A 534 10.14 -14.06 -6.34
CA ASN A 534 9.76 -15.14 -7.24
C ASN A 534 9.00 -14.58 -8.46
N ALA A 535 9.66 -13.70 -9.22
CA ALA A 535 9.10 -13.01 -10.38
C ALA A 535 10.18 -12.72 -11.44
N ASN A 536 9.75 -12.26 -12.62
CA ASN A 536 10.65 -11.78 -13.65
C ASN A 536 11.07 -10.34 -13.32
N TRP A 537 12.31 -10.16 -12.86
CA TRP A 537 12.78 -8.84 -12.43
C TRP A 537 13.02 -7.88 -13.59
N GLN A 538 13.29 -8.39 -14.80
CA GLN A 538 13.49 -7.56 -15.99
C GLN A 538 12.18 -6.92 -16.44
N GLU A 539 11.09 -7.68 -16.38
CA GLU A 539 9.74 -7.16 -16.63
C GLU A 539 9.40 -6.06 -15.63
N ILE A 540 9.59 -6.31 -14.34
CA ILE A 540 9.29 -5.34 -13.28
C ILE A 540 10.13 -4.06 -13.46
N LEU A 541 11.43 -4.20 -13.73
CA LEU A 541 12.27 -3.04 -13.98
C LEU A 541 11.77 -2.24 -15.19
N TRP A 542 11.43 -2.92 -16.28
CA TRP A 542 10.87 -2.26 -17.46
C TRP A 542 9.56 -1.53 -17.14
N HIS A 543 8.67 -2.17 -16.39
CA HIS A 543 7.40 -1.59 -15.92
C HIS A 543 7.62 -0.29 -15.14
N GLU A 544 8.52 -0.30 -14.15
CA GLU A 544 8.81 0.90 -13.35
C GLU A 544 9.47 2.01 -14.18
N LEU A 545 10.29 1.66 -15.17
CA LEU A 545 10.86 2.65 -16.07
C LEU A 545 9.81 3.29 -16.97
N VAL A 546 8.77 2.58 -17.39
CA VAL A 546 7.66 3.19 -18.14
C VAL A 546 6.92 4.24 -17.29
N HIS A 547 6.81 4.01 -15.97
CA HIS A 547 6.29 5.03 -15.06
C HIS A 547 7.16 6.29 -15.02
N VAL A 548 8.50 6.18 -15.12
CA VAL A 548 9.39 7.35 -15.15
C VAL A 548 9.00 8.30 -16.28
N PHE A 549 8.73 7.76 -17.46
CA PHE A 549 8.33 8.55 -18.63
C PHE A 549 6.92 9.13 -18.44
N THR A 550 5.94 8.27 -18.18
CA THR A 550 4.51 8.68 -18.15
C THR A 550 4.19 9.64 -17.01
N LEU A 551 4.79 9.48 -15.83
CA LEU A 551 4.60 10.40 -14.70
C LEU A 551 5.23 11.77 -14.96
N GLN A 552 6.42 11.82 -15.57
CA GLN A 552 7.07 13.09 -15.90
C GLN A 552 6.36 13.81 -17.06
N MET A 553 5.96 13.09 -18.12
CA MET A 553 5.16 13.65 -19.23
C MET A 553 3.86 14.30 -18.76
N THR A 554 3.26 13.76 -17.69
CA THR A 554 1.96 14.23 -17.16
C THR A 554 2.07 15.07 -15.89
N GLN A 555 3.27 15.30 -15.36
CA GLN A 555 3.48 15.98 -14.07
C GLN A 555 2.69 15.31 -12.91
N ASN A 556 2.67 13.98 -12.89
CA ASN A 556 1.94 13.13 -11.94
C ASN A 556 0.41 13.35 -11.95
N ARG A 557 -0.18 13.69 -13.10
CA ARG A 557 -1.64 13.93 -13.24
C ARG A 557 -2.40 12.77 -13.89
N MET A 558 -1.69 11.78 -14.43
CA MET A 558 -2.29 10.62 -15.08
C MET A 558 -3.10 9.76 -14.08
N PRO A 559 -4.29 9.25 -14.45
CA PRO A 559 -5.03 8.31 -13.62
C PRO A 559 -4.29 6.97 -13.53
N ARG A 560 -4.46 6.27 -12.40
CA ARG A 560 -3.79 4.99 -12.15
C ARG A 560 -4.05 3.98 -13.26
N TRP A 561 -5.30 3.82 -13.71
CA TRP A 561 -5.62 2.85 -14.76
C TRP A 561 -4.78 3.07 -16.03
N LEU A 562 -4.58 4.31 -16.47
CA LEU A 562 -3.84 4.57 -17.70
C LEU A 562 -2.35 4.32 -17.49
N SER A 563 -1.80 4.74 -16.34
CA SER A 563 -0.40 4.53 -16.03
C SER A 563 -0.06 3.04 -15.95
N GLU A 564 -0.83 2.26 -15.18
CA GLU A 564 -0.65 0.82 -15.01
C GLU A 564 -0.91 0.06 -16.32
N GLY A 565 -1.89 0.51 -17.11
CA GLY A 565 -2.23 -0.05 -18.41
C GLY A 565 -1.11 0.14 -19.43
N ILE A 566 -0.49 1.32 -19.48
CA ILE A 566 0.65 1.60 -20.38
C ILE A 566 1.85 0.78 -19.95
N SER A 567 2.21 0.78 -18.66
CA SER A 567 3.33 -0.02 -18.14
C SER A 567 3.15 -1.51 -18.47
N THR A 568 1.96 -2.06 -18.23
CA THR A 568 1.63 -3.46 -18.57
C THR A 568 1.64 -3.72 -20.09
N TRP A 569 1.23 -2.75 -20.90
CA TRP A 569 1.26 -2.88 -22.36
C TRP A 569 2.69 -2.88 -22.90
N GLU A 570 3.54 -2.01 -22.36
CA GLU A 570 4.96 -1.88 -22.73
C GLU A 570 5.78 -3.12 -22.39
N GLU A 571 5.45 -3.85 -21.31
CA GLU A 571 6.06 -5.16 -21.01
C GLU A 571 6.04 -6.07 -22.25
N ARG A 572 4.87 -6.20 -22.89
CA ARG A 572 4.68 -7.05 -24.07
C ARG A 572 5.33 -6.50 -25.33
N GLN A 573 5.48 -5.17 -25.42
CA GLN A 573 6.17 -4.54 -26.54
C GLN A 573 7.68 -4.76 -26.46
N ALA A 574 8.23 -4.77 -25.23
CA ALA A 574 9.64 -5.03 -24.98
C ALA A 574 10.00 -6.48 -25.29
N ARG A 575 9.20 -7.43 -24.75
CA ARG A 575 9.37 -8.87 -24.97
C ARG A 575 8.00 -9.56 -25.06
N PRO A 576 7.68 -10.31 -26.14
CA PRO A 576 6.34 -10.89 -26.34
C PRO A 576 5.87 -11.88 -25.26
N GLU A 577 6.81 -12.51 -24.55
CA GLU A 577 6.56 -13.45 -23.45
C GLU A 577 6.17 -12.79 -22.12
N TRP A 578 6.46 -11.49 -21.95
CA TRP A 578 6.13 -10.76 -20.73
C TRP A 578 4.63 -10.46 -20.66
N GLY A 579 4.18 -9.95 -19.51
CA GLY A 579 2.82 -9.50 -19.29
C GLY A 579 1.81 -10.62 -19.03
N ARG A 580 0.59 -10.18 -18.71
CA ARG A 580 -0.48 -11.03 -18.20
C ARG A 580 -1.34 -11.62 -19.32
N ARG A 581 -1.68 -12.91 -19.22
CA ARG A 581 -2.54 -13.64 -20.17
C ARG A 581 -3.79 -14.16 -19.48
N LEU A 582 -4.82 -13.33 -19.43
CA LEU A 582 -6.05 -13.59 -18.68
C LEU A 582 -7.27 -13.80 -19.60
N GLY A 583 -7.09 -14.59 -20.68
CA GLY A 583 -8.15 -14.84 -21.66
C GLY A 583 -9.38 -15.55 -21.07
N LEU A 584 -9.17 -16.49 -20.14
CA LEU A 584 -10.25 -17.22 -19.47
C LEU A 584 -11.04 -16.27 -18.54
N GLU A 585 -10.34 -15.44 -17.77
CA GLU A 585 -10.92 -14.45 -16.87
C GLU A 585 -11.66 -13.36 -17.63
N LEU A 586 -11.15 -12.93 -18.79
CA LEU A 586 -11.84 -11.99 -19.67
C LEU A 586 -13.22 -12.50 -20.08
N VAL A 587 -13.26 -13.75 -20.55
CA VAL A 587 -14.51 -14.40 -20.98
C VAL A 587 -15.49 -14.50 -19.82
N ARG A 588 -15.02 -14.87 -18.61
CA ARG A 588 -15.83 -14.87 -17.39
C ARG A 588 -16.36 -13.48 -17.03
N ALA A 589 -15.50 -12.47 -17.05
CA ALA A 589 -15.86 -11.10 -16.71
C ALA A 589 -16.93 -10.54 -17.65
N VAL A 590 -16.83 -10.81 -18.95
CA VAL A 590 -17.85 -10.44 -19.94
C VAL A 590 -19.17 -11.15 -19.67
N GLN A 591 -19.17 -12.47 -19.47
CA GLN A 591 -20.39 -13.24 -19.21
C GLN A 591 -21.08 -12.85 -17.90
N GLN A 592 -20.30 -12.44 -16.90
CA GLN A 592 -20.78 -11.99 -15.59
C GLN A 592 -21.13 -10.49 -15.55
N GLY A 593 -20.88 -9.74 -16.63
CA GLY A 593 -21.14 -8.30 -16.69
C GLY A 593 -20.24 -7.49 -15.73
N ARG A 594 -19.00 -7.93 -15.51
CA ARG A 594 -18.04 -7.35 -14.56
C ARG A 594 -17.03 -6.38 -15.17
N LEU A 595 -17.08 -6.13 -16.49
CA LEU A 595 -16.22 -5.12 -17.10
C LEU A 595 -16.59 -3.72 -16.62
N LEU A 596 -15.59 -2.97 -16.16
CA LEU A 596 -15.77 -1.58 -15.80
C LEU A 596 -15.76 -0.68 -17.04
N PRO A 597 -16.60 0.36 -17.12
CA PRO A 597 -16.40 1.46 -18.07
C PRO A 597 -15.04 2.13 -17.85
N VAL A 598 -14.43 2.71 -18.89
CA VAL A 598 -13.12 3.36 -18.77
C VAL A 598 -13.16 4.48 -17.73
N SER A 599 -14.28 5.21 -17.64
CA SER A 599 -14.49 6.30 -16.65
C SER A 599 -14.41 5.85 -15.19
N ASN A 600 -14.61 4.55 -14.94
CA ASN A 600 -14.66 3.98 -13.60
C ASN A 600 -13.51 3.01 -13.34
N LEU A 601 -12.53 2.91 -14.26
CA LEU A 601 -11.53 1.86 -14.20
C LEU A 601 -10.57 1.99 -13.00
N ASN A 602 -10.37 3.21 -12.49
CA ASN A 602 -9.64 3.44 -11.23
C ASN A 602 -10.30 2.71 -10.04
N GLU A 603 -11.63 2.57 -10.04
CA GLU A 603 -12.38 1.88 -8.98
C GLU A 603 -12.01 0.39 -8.92
N GLY A 604 -11.53 -0.20 -10.03
CA GLY A 604 -11.03 -1.57 -10.06
C GLY A 604 -9.79 -1.79 -9.19
N PHE A 605 -8.98 -0.76 -8.96
CA PHE A 605 -7.79 -0.85 -8.11
C PHE A 605 -8.13 -0.62 -6.63
N THR A 606 -9.00 0.35 -6.34
CA THR A 606 -9.35 0.71 -4.96
C THR A 606 -10.45 -0.17 -4.37
N GLY A 607 -11.32 -0.74 -5.22
CA GLY A 607 -12.40 -1.64 -4.83
C GLY A 607 -12.04 -3.13 -4.93
N ALA A 608 -10.79 -3.48 -5.25
CA ALA A 608 -10.34 -4.86 -5.33
C ALA A 608 -10.50 -5.56 -3.97
N SER A 609 -11.31 -6.61 -3.92
CA SER A 609 -11.55 -7.41 -2.70
C SER A 609 -10.62 -8.62 -2.61
N SER A 610 -9.85 -8.88 -3.66
CA SER A 610 -8.92 -10.01 -3.80
C SER A 610 -7.77 -9.65 -4.75
N ASP A 611 -6.68 -10.41 -4.68
CA ASP A 611 -5.56 -10.30 -5.64
C ASP A 611 -6.00 -10.59 -7.08
N ALA A 612 -7.05 -11.42 -7.24
CA ALA A 612 -7.64 -11.73 -8.53
C ALA A 612 -8.33 -10.50 -9.15
N ASP A 613 -9.11 -9.76 -8.34
CA ASP A 613 -9.77 -8.52 -8.76
C ASP A 613 -8.73 -7.45 -9.14
N LEU A 614 -7.72 -7.26 -8.30
CA LEU A 614 -6.65 -6.30 -8.54
C LEU A 614 -5.93 -6.63 -9.85
N SER A 615 -5.50 -7.88 -10.03
CA SER A 615 -4.83 -8.34 -11.24
C SER A 615 -5.70 -8.22 -12.50
N PHE A 616 -7.03 -8.39 -12.37
CA PHE A 616 -7.94 -8.14 -13.47
C PHE A 616 -8.06 -6.64 -13.81
N ALA A 617 -8.01 -5.74 -12.82
CA ALA A 617 -7.98 -4.30 -13.08
C ALA A 617 -6.73 -3.87 -13.88
N TYR A 618 -5.55 -4.42 -13.56
CA TYR A 618 -4.33 -4.26 -14.37
C TYR A 618 -4.55 -4.75 -15.80
N PHE A 619 -5.09 -5.97 -15.96
CA PHE A 619 -5.31 -6.56 -17.28
C PHE A 619 -6.36 -5.82 -18.11
N GLN A 620 -7.46 -5.36 -17.50
CA GLN A 620 -8.45 -4.55 -18.20
C GLN A 620 -7.86 -3.19 -18.61
N SER A 621 -7.03 -2.58 -17.78
CA SER A 621 -6.32 -1.35 -18.12
C SER A 621 -5.38 -1.54 -19.32
N TYR A 622 -4.63 -2.64 -19.34
CA TYR A 622 -3.87 -3.07 -20.51
C TYR A 622 -4.74 -3.20 -21.77
N LEU A 623 -5.92 -3.83 -21.66
CA LEU A 623 -6.83 -4.02 -22.80
C LEU A 623 -7.33 -2.70 -23.37
N VAL A 624 -7.57 -1.69 -22.53
CA VAL A 624 -7.96 -0.35 -23.01
C VAL A 624 -6.80 0.30 -23.78
N VAL A 625 -5.57 0.19 -23.28
CA VAL A 625 -4.38 0.72 -23.97
C VAL A 625 -4.12 -0.02 -25.28
N GLU A 626 -4.25 -1.34 -25.30
CA GLU A 626 -4.12 -2.15 -26.51
C GLU A 626 -5.22 -1.81 -27.54
N TYR A 627 -6.47 -1.60 -27.10
CA TYR A 627 -7.55 -1.12 -27.95
C TYR A 627 -7.21 0.23 -28.58
N ILE A 628 -6.66 1.17 -27.81
CA ILE A 628 -6.21 2.47 -28.33
C ILE A 628 -5.13 2.26 -29.40
N ALA A 629 -4.10 1.48 -29.08
CA ALA A 629 -2.98 1.24 -29.97
C ALA A 629 -3.38 0.54 -31.27
N GLU A 630 -4.27 -0.46 -31.21
CA GLU A 630 -4.72 -1.20 -32.39
C GLU A 630 -5.70 -0.40 -33.28
N GLN A 631 -6.66 0.30 -32.67
CA GLN A 631 -7.73 0.97 -33.43
C GLN A 631 -7.34 2.38 -33.89
N TYR A 632 -6.52 3.08 -33.12
CA TYR A 632 -6.20 4.49 -33.35
C TYR A 632 -4.70 4.75 -33.55
N GLY A 633 -3.85 3.78 -33.23
CA GLY A 633 -2.39 3.88 -33.34
C GLY A 633 -1.73 4.46 -32.09
N PHE A 634 -0.44 4.14 -31.90
CA PHE A 634 0.35 4.60 -30.76
C PHE A 634 0.43 6.13 -30.64
N GLU A 635 0.42 6.85 -31.77
CA GLU A 635 0.41 8.32 -31.78
C GLU A 635 -0.79 8.89 -31.01
N LYS A 636 -1.97 8.26 -31.12
CA LYS A 636 -3.17 8.67 -30.39
C LYS A 636 -3.09 8.36 -28.90
N LEU A 637 -2.44 7.26 -28.52
CA LEU A 637 -2.11 7.00 -27.12
C LEU A 637 -1.18 8.09 -26.57
N ARG A 638 -0.14 8.48 -27.32
CA ARG A 638 0.77 9.56 -26.91
C ARG A 638 0.05 10.91 -26.79
N GLU A 639 -0.83 11.25 -27.74
CA GLU A 639 -1.69 12.45 -27.63
C GLU A 639 -2.56 12.43 -26.37
N LEU A 640 -3.15 11.28 -26.02
CA LEU A 640 -3.91 11.12 -24.77
C LEU A 640 -3.03 11.34 -23.54
N ILE A 641 -1.83 10.75 -23.50
CA ILE A 641 -0.87 10.95 -22.40
C ILE A 641 -0.59 12.46 -22.24
N LEU A 642 -0.32 13.18 -23.33
CA LEU A 642 -0.02 14.61 -23.28
C LEU A 642 -1.21 15.46 -22.83
N GLU A 643 -2.46 15.08 -23.13
CA GLU A 643 -3.64 15.78 -22.63
C GLU A 643 -3.71 15.76 -21.09
N TYR A 644 -3.23 14.70 -20.42
CA TYR A 644 -3.18 14.62 -18.95
C TYR A 644 -2.15 15.57 -18.32
N ALA A 645 -1.21 16.13 -19.07
CA ALA A 645 -0.36 17.22 -18.57
C ALA A 645 -1.15 18.49 -18.26
N HIS A 646 -2.39 18.59 -18.78
CA HIS A 646 -3.31 19.70 -18.57
C HIS A 646 -4.45 19.31 -17.62
N ILE A 647 -5.00 20.30 -16.92
CA ILE A 647 -6.19 20.10 -16.08
C ILE A 647 -7.43 20.25 -16.95
N ARG A 648 -8.04 19.12 -17.31
CA ARG A 648 -9.29 19.04 -18.08
C ARG A 648 -10.11 17.86 -17.57
N GLU A 649 -11.40 17.84 -17.88
CA GLU A 649 -12.19 16.63 -17.69
C GLU A 649 -11.78 15.57 -18.72
N GLU A 650 -11.75 14.29 -18.30
CA GLU A 650 -11.42 13.17 -19.20
C GLU A 650 -12.34 13.15 -20.44
N SER A 651 -13.62 13.50 -20.27
CA SER A 651 -14.59 13.60 -21.37
C SER A 651 -14.12 14.54 -22.48
N VAL A 652 -13.49 15.67 -22.12
CA VAL A 652 -12.93 16.66 -23.05
C VAL A 652 -11.64 16.16 -23.68
N MET A 653 -10.78 15.50 -22.91
CA MET A 653 -9.54 14.90 -23.42
C MET A 653 -9.85 13.85 -24.50
N PHE A 654 -10.80 12.95 -24.23
CA PHE A 654 -11.22 11.93 -25.19
C PHE A 654 -11.85 12.55 -26.46
N ALA A 655 -12.65 13.60 -26.31
CA ALA A 655 -13.18 14.34 -27.46
C ALA A 655 -12.08 14.98 -28.32
N ASN A 656 -11.03 15.52 -27.69
CA ASN A 656 -9.89 16.12 -28.40
C ASN A 656 -9.06 15.08 -29.16
N VAL A 657 -8.82 13.92 -28.55
CA VAL A 657 -7.91 12.90 -29.10
C VAL A 657 -8.61 12.00 -30.10
N PHE A 658 -9.80 11.49 -29.75
CA PHE A 658 -10.53 10.47 -30.51
C PHE A 658 -11.70 11.02 -31.32
N GLU A 659 -11.99 12.32 -31.24
CA GLU A 659 -13.12 12.98 -31.92
C GLU A 659 -14.48 12.37 -31.56
N MET A 660 -14.61 11.80 -30.35
CA MET A 660 -15.84 11.19 -29.84
C MET A 660 -15.99 11.35 -28.34
N ASP A 661 -17.22 11.24 -27.84
CA ASP A 661 -17.47 11.20 -26.40
C ASP A 661 -17.06 9.86 -25.79
N MET A 662 -16.87 9.86 -24.46
CA MET A 662 -16.41 8.71 -23.71
C MET A 662 -17.39 7.53 -23.74
N LEU A 663 -18.70 7.78 -23.84
CA LEU A 663 -19.71 6.73 -23.94
C LEU A 663 -19.59 5.97 -25.28
N THR A 664 -19.30 6.69 -26.35
CA THR A 664 -19.06 6.14 -27.68
C THR A 664 -17.75 5.36 -27.71
N PHE A 665 -16.70 5.89 -27.09
CA PHE A 665 -15.43 5.17 -26.91
C PHE A 665 -15.63 3.86 -26.13
N ASP A 666 -16.33 3.89 -25.00
CA ASP A 666 -16.64 2.71 -24.19
C ASP A 666 -17.51 1.68 -24.93
N ALA A 667 -18.42 2.12 -25.79
CA ALA A 667 -19.17 1.21 -26.65
C ALA A 667 -18.25 0.51 -27.66
N GLY A 668 -17.36 1.26 -28.32
CA GLY A 668 -16.37 0.71 -29.24
C GLY A 668 -15.41 -0.28 -28.57
N PHE A 669 -14.94 0.06 -27.37
CA PHE A 669 -14.10 -0.83 -26.56
C PHE A 669 -14.83 -2.14 -26.22
N ARG A 670 -16.09 -2.06 -25.76
CA ARG A 670 -16.89 -3.26 -25.47
C ARG A 670 -17.13 -4.14 -26.69
N ASP A 671 -17.39 -3.54 -27.85
CA ASP A 671 -17.56 -4.28 -29.10
C ASP A 671 -16.24 -4.99 -29.51
N TRP A 672 -15.09 -4.33 -29.33
CA TRP A 672 -13.77 -4.93 -29.57
C TRP A 672 -13.49 -6.09 -28.59
N ILE A 673 -13.82 -5.94 -27.31
CA ILE A 673 -13.72 -7.02 -26.32
C ILE A 673 -14.62 -8.19 -26.68
N GLN A 674 -15.87 -7.94 -27.10
CA GLN A 674 -16.78 -9.00 -27.49
C GLN A 674 -16.23 -9.81 -28.68
N GLN A 675 -15.66 -9.14 -29.69
CA GLN A 675 -15.00 -9.82 -30.80
C GLN A 675 -13.84 -10.70 -30.31
N ARG A 676 -13.06 -10.23 -29.33
CA ARG A 676 -11.95 -11.01 -28.77
C ARG A 676 -12.43 -12.22 -27.97
N VAL A 677 -13.48 -12.06 -27.17
CA VAL A 677 -14.14 -13.18 -26.47
C VAL A 677 -14.66 -14.22 -27.46
N ASP A 678 -15.28 -13.78 -28.55
CA ASP A 678 -15.77 -14.66 -29.62
C ASP A 678 -14.63 -15.40 -30.33
N GLN A 679 -13.45 -14.77 -30.47
CA GLN A 679 -12.25 -15.39 -31.03
C GLN A 679 -11.61 -16.41 -30.10
N ILE A 680 -11.50 -16.10 -28.80
CA ILE A 680 -11.02 -17.04 -27.76
C ILE A 680 -11.91 -18.29 -27.76
N ASN A 681 -13.23 -18.10 -27.89
CA ASN A 681 -14.20 -19.17 -28.06
C ASN A 681 -14.03 -20.26 -26.98
N VAL A 682 -13.91 -19.89 -25.70
CA VAL A 682 -13.84 -20.86 -24.60
C VAL A 682 -15.16 -20.87 -23.85
N TYR A 683 -15.61 -22.04 -23.43
CA TYR A 683 -16.76 -22.15 -22.55
C TYR A 683 -16.30 -22.00 -21.10
N VAL A 684 -16.99 -21.15 -20.33
CA VAL A 684 -16.76 -20.97 -18.89
C VAL A 684 -18.09 -21.13 -18.16
N HIS A 685 -18.08 -21.75 -16.98
CA HIS A 685 -19.26 -21.73 -16.13
C HIS A 685 -19.27 -20.45 -15.30
N VAL A 686 -20.44 -19.82 -15.18
CA VAL A 686 -20.64 -18.60 -14.39
C VAL A 686 -20.34 -18.83 -12.89
N GLU A 687 -20.50 -20.07 -12.44
CA GLU A 687 -20.26 -20.54 -11.07
C GLU A 687 -18.78 -20.78 -10.75
N ASP A 688 -17.92 -20.91 -11.76
CA ASP A 688 -16.48 -21.10 -11.55
C ASP A 688 -15.89 -19.77 -11.04
N SER A 689 -15.16 -19.82 -9.92
CA SER A 689 -14.44 -18.66 -9.39
C SER A 689 -13.17 -18.38 -10.18
N ALA A 690 -12.70 -17.13 -10.14
CA ALA A 690 -11.35 -16.81 -10.59
C ALA A 690 -10.32 -17.54 -9.70
N ASP A 691 -9.15 -17.85 -10.25
CA ASP A 691 -8.05 -18.43 -9.47
C ASP A 691 -7.48 -17.36 -8.52
N GLU A 692 -7.62 -17.58 -7.22
CA GLU A 692 -7.14 -16.68 -6.15
C GLU A 692 -5.65 -16.92 -5.82
N GLY A 693 -4.86 -17.41 -6.78
CA GLY A 693 -3.48 -17.83 -6.54
C GLY A 693 -2.67 -16.74 -5.81
N ALA A 694 -1.84 -17.16 -4.85
CA ALA A 694 -1.04 -16.29 -3.98
C ALA A 694 0.08 -15.49 -4.69
N GLY A 695 0.07 -15.46 -6.02
CA GLY A 695 1.03 -14.71 -6.81
C GLY A 695 0.73 -13.22 -6.75
N HIS A 696 1.73 -12.43 -6.37
CA HIS A 696 1.73 -10.98 -6.57
C HIS A 696 1.42 -10.63 -8.03
N GLY A 697 1.11 -9.36 -8.34
CA GLY A 697 0.80 -8.92 -9.70
C GLY A 697 1.79 -9.40 -10.78
N HIS A 698 3.06 -9.67 -10.42
CA HIS A 698 4.14 -10.19 -11.27
C HIS A 698 4.64 -11.60 -10.89
N GLY A 699 3.93 -12.32 -10.01
CA GLY A 699 4.33 -13.64 -9.48
C GLY A 699 3.62 -14.82 -10.14
N VAL A 700 3.93 -16.04 -9.68
CA VAL A 700 3.28 -17.27 -10.14
C VAL A 700 1.84 -17.34 -9.61
N ARG A 701 0.85 -17.37 -10.51
CA ARG A 701 -0.55 -17.64 -10.14
C ARG A 701 -0.80 -19.13 -9.98
N GLU A 702 -0.88 -19.58 -8.73
CA GLU A 702 -1.32 -20.94 -8.41
C GLU A 702 -2.84 -21.11 -8.63
N ASN A 703 -3.21 -22.17 -9.33
CA ASN A 703 -4.60 -22.52 -9.60
C ASN A 703 -5.19 -23.30 -8.42
N ASN A 704 -6.22 -22.75 -7.76
CA ASN A 704 -6.92 -23.38 -6.63
C ASN A 704 -7.57 -24.72 -7.01
N SER A 705 -7.82 -24.95 -8.29
CA SER A 705 -8.34 -26.21 -8.81
C SER A 705 -7.32 -27.37 -8.69
N ALA A 706 -6.00 -27.09 -8.73
CA ALA A 706 -4.97 -28.11 -8.48
C ALA A 706 -4.97 -28.59 -7.00
N VAL A 707 -5.29 -27.69 -6.07
CA VAL A 707 -5.50 -27.98 -4.64
C VAL A 707 -6.81 -28.77 -4.45
N LEU A 708 -7.87 -28.43 -5.19
CA LEU A 708 -9.11 -29.23 -5.20
C LEU A 708 -8.86 -30.66 -5.71
N ALA A 709 -8.02 -30.85 -6.73
CA ALA A 709 -7.62 -32.19 -7.17
C ALA A 709 -6.82 -32.98 -6.10
N GLU A 710 -6.15 -32.31 -5.14
CA GLU A 710 -5.50 -32.98 -3.99
C GLU A 710 -6.48 -33.37 -2.89
N LEU A 711 -7.55 -32.60 -2.70
CA LEU A 711 -8.48 -32.73 -1.58
C LEU A 711 -9.66 -33.67 -1.87
N TYR A 712 -10.02 -33.89 -3.14
CA TYR A 712 -11.22 -34.65 -3.50
C TYR A 712 -10.96 -36.12 -3.86
N ASN A 713 -11.96 -36.96 -3.61
CA ASN A 713 -11.99 -38.37 -4.01
C ASN A 713 -12.00 -38.46 -5.56
N ASN A 714 -10.86 -38.87 -6.14
CA ASN A 714 -10.55 -38.81 -7.59
C ASN A 714 -11.70 -39.27 -8.52
N GLU A 715 -12.49 -40.28 -8.13
CA GLU A 715 -13.58 -40.81 -8.96
C GLU A 715 -14.75 -39.84 -9.15
N SER A 716 -15.18 -39.12 -8.11
CA SER A 716 -16.32 -38.21 -8.21
C SER A 716 -15.99 -36.98 -9.05
N LEU A 717 -14.79 -36.43 -8.87
CA LEU A 717 -14.32 -35.28 -9.64
C LEU A 717 -14.13 -35.67 -11.11
N LYS A 718 -13.50 -36.82 -11.38
CA LYS A 718 -13.32 -37.37 -12.73
C LYS A 718 -14.65 -37.57 -13.46
N GLN A 719 -15.64 -38.18 -12.80
CA GLN A 719 -16.98 -38.36 -13.39
C GLN A 719 -17.67 -37.02 -13.66
N HIS A 720 -17.57 -36.07 -12.73
CA HIS A 720 -18.14 -34.74 -12.89
C HIS A 720 -17.50 -33.96 -14.05
N MET A 721 -16.17 -33.94 -14.14
CA MET A 721 -15.43 -33.28 -15.23
C MET A 721 -15.68 -33.95 -16.59
N ARG A 722 -15.77 -35.29 -16.64
CA ARG A 722 -16.18 -36.00 -17.87
C ARG A 722 -17.58 -35.55 -18.34
N GLY A 723 -18.53 -35.44 -17.42
CA GLY A 723 -19.86 -34.91 -17.72
C GLY A 723 -19.83 -33.47 -18.26
N ARG A 724 -18.97 -32.60 -17.70
CA ARG A 724 -18.77 -31.22 -18.21
C ARG A 724 -18.21 -31.22 -19.63
N VAL A 725 -17.17 -32.00 -19.91
CA VAL A 725 -16.57 -32.13 -21.25
C VAL A 725 -17.56 -32.69 -22.27
N GLU A 726 -18.38 -33.68 -21.90
CA GLU A 726 -19.41 -34.24 -22.78
C GLU A 726 -20.51 -33.22 -23.14
N GLN A 727 -20.89 -32.36 -22.20
CA GLN A 727 -21.90 -31.33 -22.41
C GLN A 727 -21.32 -30.12 -23.16
N GLN A 728 -20.08 -29.76 -22.85
CA GLN A 728 -19.39 -28.57 -23.35
C GLN A 728 -17.96 -28.94 -23.76
N PRO A 729 -17.74 -29.39 -25.01
CA PRO A 729 -16.42 -29.83 -25.49
C PRO A 729 -15.34 -28.73 -25.52
N ARG A 730 -15.73 -27.47 -25.31
CA ARG A 730 -14.81 -26.32 -25.24
C ARG A 730 -14.64 -25.78 -23.81
N ASP A 731 -15.01 -26.57 -22.80
CA ASP A 731 -14.75 -26.28 -21.39
C ASP A 731 -13.28 -26.55 -21.06
N PHE A 732 -12.46 -25.50 -21.18
CA PHE A 732 -11.02 -25.56 -20.91
C PHE A 732 -10.73 -26.09 -19.50
N GLN A 733 -11.46 -25.60 -18.49
CA GLN A 733 -11.20 -25.95 -17.09
C GLN A 733 -11.49 -27.43 -16.84
N ALA A 734 -12.58 -27.96 -17.41
CA ALA A 734 -12.88 -29.39 -17.29
C ALA A 734 -11.84 -30.27 -17.96
N HIS A 735 -11.35 -29.89 -19.15
CA HIS A 735 -10.25 -30.59 -19.83
C HIS A 735 -8.95 -30.56 -19.01
N LEU A 736 -8.55 -29.39 -18.49
CA LEU A 736 -7.35 -29.25 -17.66
C LEU A 736 -7.44 -30.09 -16.37
N GLN A 737 -8.55 -29.98 -15.65
CA GLN A 737 -8.76 -30.72 -14.39
C GLN A 737 -8.81 -32.23 -14.61
N LEU A 738 -9.50 -32.69 -15.66
CA LEU A 738 -9.55 -34.09 -16.00
C LEU A 738 -8.15 -34.63 -16.37
N GLY A 739 -7.38 -33.85 -17.15
CA GLY A 739 -5.99 -34.16 -17.47
C GLY A 739 -5.09 -34.33 -16.24
N ILE A 740 -5.18 -33.40 -15.28
CA ILE A 740 -4.41 -33.45 -14.02
C ILE A 740 -4.79 -34.68 -13.18
N VAL A 741 -6.07 -34.98 -13.03
CA VAL A 741 -6.55 -36.14 -12.26
C VAL A 741 -6.07 -37.44 -12.91
N LEU A 742 -6.20 -37.57 -14.24
CA LEU A 742 -5.76 -38.76 -14.99
C LEU A 742 -4.24 -38.94 -14.95
N PHE A 743 -3.47 -37.84 -14.98
CA PHE A 743 -2.01 -37.89 -14.79
C PHE A 743 -1.65 -38.51 -13.44
N ARG A 744 -2.32 -38.09 -12.35
CA ARG A 744 -2.09 -38.65 -11.00
C ARG A 744 -2.49 -40.13 -10.91
N GLU A 745 -3.49 -40.56 -11.65
CA GLU A 745 -3.88 -41.97 -11.80
C GLU A 745 -2.95 -42.76 -12.73
N GLN A 746 -1.93 -42.12 -13.31
CA GLN A 746 -1.01 -42.70 -14.30
C GLN A 746 -1.71 -43.17 -15.59
N ALA A 747 -2.92 -42.67 -15.86
CA ALA A 747 -3.67 -42.89 -17.09
C ALA A 747 -3.17 -41.93 -18.19
N TYR A 748 -1.90 -42.06 -18.58
CA TYR A 748 -1.19 -41.07 -19.38
C TYR A 748 -1.83 -40.81 -20.75
N ASP A 749 -2.32 -41.83 -21.45
CA ASP A 749 -2.90 -41.65 -22.79
C ASP A 749 -4.17 -40.77 -22.75
N GLU A 750 -5.06 -41.01 -21.78
CA GLU A 750 -6.26 -40.17 -21.58
C GLU A 750 -5.89 -38.78 -21.08
N ALA A 751 -4.91 -38.68 -20.17
CA ALA A 751 -4.42 -37.40 -19.67
C ALA A 751 -3.88 -36.52 -20.81
N ILE A 752 -3.02 -37.07 -21.67
CA ILE A 752 -2.46 -36.39 -22.84
C ILE A 752 -3.57 -35.87 -23.74
N PHE A 753 -4.59 -36.67 -24.05
CA PHE A 753 -5.72 -36.25 -24.88
C PHE A 753 -6.43 -35.02 -24.31
N HIS A 754 -6.77 -35.04 -23.02
CA HIS A 754 -7.47 -33.92 -22.40
C HIS A 754 -6.60 -32.67 -22.26
N LEU A 755 -5.32 -32.81 -21.96
CA LEU A 755 -4.37 -31.69 -21.83
C LEU A 755 -4.05 -31.05 -23.19
N GLN A 756 -3.85 -31.85 -24.25
CA GLN A 756 -3.69 -31.34 -25.61
C GLN A 756 -4.96 -30.62 -26.09
N THR A 757 -6.14 -31.13 -25.72
CA THR A 757 -7.40 -30.45 -26.01
C THR A 757 -7.49 -29.11 -25.26
N ALA A 758 -7.16 -29.08 -23.96
CA ALA A 758 -7.10 -27.83 -23.18
C ALA A 758 -6.15 -26.81 -23.82
N GLN A 759 -4.93 -27.23 -24.17
CA GLN A 759 -3.94 -26.40 -24.87
C GLN A 759 -4.46 -25.89 -26.22
N SER A 760 -5.23 -26.69 -26.96
CA SER A 760 -5.83 -26.24 -28.23
C SER A 760 -6.96 -25.23 -28.06
N ILE A 761 -7.67 -25.26 -26.92
CA ILE A 761 -8.76 -24.32 -26.60
C ILE A 761 -8.19 -22.97 -26.16
N LEU A 762 -7.18 -22.97 -25.28
CA LEU A 762 -6.46 -21.77 -24.83
C LEU A 762 -4.94 -21.95 -24.96
N PRO A 763 -4.37 -21.71 -26.16
CA PRO A 763 -2.93 -21.90 -26.41
C PRO A 763 -2.01 -20.97 -25.63
N ASP A 764 -2.52 -19.80 -25.23
CA ASP A 764 -1.79 -18.75 -24.53
C ASP A 764 -2.00 -18.78 -23.00
N TYR A 765 -2.65 -19.83 -22.47
CA TYR A 765 -2.91 -19.94 -21.04
C TYR A 765 -1.61 -20.03 -20.22
N ALA A 766 -1.43 -19.05 -19.32
CA ALA A 766 -0.23 -18.91 -18.49
C ALA A 766 -0.41 -19.34 -17.03
N GLY A 767 -1.60 -19.76 -16.59
CA GLY A 767 -1.84 -20.17 -15.20
C GLY A 767 -1.07 -21.43 -14.78
N TYR A 768 -0.88 -21.63 -13.48
CA TYR A 768 -0.09 -22.74 -12.94
C TYR A 768 -0.96 -23.77 -12.19
N PRO A 769 -0.93 -25.07 -12.52
CA PRO A 769 -0.18 -25.67 -13.62
C PRO A 769 -0.84 -25.39 -14.99
N SER A 770 -0.03 -25.17 -16.01
CA SER A 770 -0.50 -25.07 -17.41
C SER A 770 -0.62 -26.46 -18.05
N PRO A 771 -1.41 -26.63 -19.13
CA PRO A 771 -1.45 -27.90 -19.85
C PRO A 771 -0.06 -28.40 -20.27
N SER A 772 0.81 -27.50 -20.73
CA SER A 772 2.17 -27.82 -21.16
C SER A 772 3.06 -28.31 -20.01
N LEU A 773 2.92 -27.74 -18.80
CA LEU A 773 3.64 -28.22 -17.62
C LEU A 773 3.25 -29.65 -17.27
N VAL A 774 1.95 -29.97 -17.27
CA VAL A 774 1.49 -31.32 -16.95
C VAL A 774 1.88 -32.31 -18.04
N LEU A 775 1.82 -31.91 -19.32
CA LEU A 775 2.29 -32.73 -20.44
C LEU A 775 3.79 -33.02 -20.34
N SER A 776 4.62 -32.03 -19.98
CA SER A 776 6.06 -32.26 -19.83
C SER A 776 6.36 -33.26 -18.71
N GLN A 777 5.64 -33.20 -17.58
CA GLN A 777 5.75 -34.16 -16.48
C GLN A 777 5.32 -35.58 -16.88
N ILE A 778 4.26 -35.71 -17.71
CA ILE A 778 3.85 -37.01 -18.27
C ILE A 778 4.97 -37.57 -19.16
N TYR A 779 5.51 -36.78 -20.07
CA TYR A 779 6.56 -37.23 -20.98
C TYR A 779 7.86 -37.56 -20.24
N GLU A 780 8.19 -36.83 -19.18
CA GLU A 780 9.29 -37.16 -18.28
C GLU A 780 9.08 -38.54 -17.62
N ALA A 781 7.88 -38.80 -17.10
CA ALA A 781 7.53 -40.10 -16.50
C ALA A 781 7.56 -41.25 -17.52
N GLN A 782 7.31 -40.97 -18.80
CA GLN A 782 7.42 -41.93 -19.91
C GLN A 782 8.86 -42.09 -20.45
N GLY A 783 9.80 -41.25 -20.02
CA GLY A 783 11.17 -41.20 -20.56
C GLY A 783 11.26 -40.62 -21.97
N ASN A 784 10.24 -39.90 -22.43
CA ASN A 784 10.22 -39.23 -23.73
C ASN A 784 10.77 -37.80 -23.60
N ASN A 785 12.11 -37.69 -23.58
CA ASN A 785 12.78 -36.42 -23.39
C ASN A 785 12.48 -35.39 -24.49
N ASP A 786 12.35 -35.82 -25.76
CA ASP A 786 12.11 -34.89 -26.86
C ASP A 786 10.75 -34.19 -26.72
N ALA A 787 9.69 -34.96 -26.46
CA ALA A 787 8.35 -34.40 -26.24
C ALA A 787 8.25 -33.58 -24.94
N MET A 788 8.99 -33.97 -23.90
CA MET A 788 9.09 -33.17 -22.67
C MET A 788 9.71 -31.79 -22.98
N MET A 789 10.85 -31.73 -23.66
CA MET A 789 11.51 -30.47 -24.00
C MET A 789 10.62 -29.59 -24.91
N GLU A 790 9.93 -30.19 -25.87
CA GLU A 790 8.97 -29.46 -26.72
C GLU A 790 7.88 -28.79 -25.87
N GLN A 791 7.29 -29.50 -24.91
CA GLN A 791 6.25 -28.92 -24.05
C GLN A 791 6.79 -27.86 -23.10
N LEU A 792 8.01 -28.02 -22.57
CA LEU A 792 8.65 -26.95 -21.79
C LEU A 792 8.89 -25.69 -22.63
N SER A 793 9.28 -25.85 -23.90
CA SER A 793 9.44 -24.71 -24.81
C SER A 793 8.11 -23.99 -25.05
N VAL A 794 7.03 -24.73 -25.29
CA VAL A 794 5.68 -24.15 -25.46
C VAL A 794 5.21 -23.45 -24.18
N MET A 795 5.48 -24.03 -23.01
CA MET A 795 5.18 -23.41 -21.72
C MET A 795 5.84 -22.04 -21.59
N LEU A 796 7.14 -21.93 -21.90
CA LEU A 796 7.90 -20.69 -21.77
C LEU A 796 7.54 -19.61 -22.81
N GLN A 797 6.82 -19.95 -23.89
CA GLN A 797 6.29 -18.93 -24.80
C GLN A 797 5.23 -18.05 -24.12
N ASN A 798 4.53 -18.61 -23.12
CA ASN A 798 3.42 -17.94 -22.44
C ASN A 798 3.65 -17.72 -20.94
N GLN A 799 4.68 -18.34 -20.36
CA GLN A 799 5.07 -18.19 -18.96
C GLN A 799 6.49 -17.66 -18.82
N GLN A 800 6.66 -16.59 -18.04
CA GLN A 800 7.95 -15.93 -17.86
C GLN A 800 8.67 -16.26 -16.55
N HIS A 801 8.02 -16.95 -15.60
CA HIS A 801 8.51 -17.07 -14.22
C HIS A 801 9.22 -18.42 -13.92
N ASP A 802 9.28 -19.36 -14.86
CA ASP A 802 9.80 -20.71 -14.60
C ASP A 802 11.29 -20.84 -14.91
N TYR A 803 12.12 -20.58 -13.90
CA TYR A 803 13.59 -20.70 -13.98
C TYR A 803 14.06 -22.10 -14.39
N ALA A 804 13.48 -23.14 -13.77
CA ALA A 804 13.99 -24.50 -13.89
C ALA A 804 13.83 -25.06 -15.31
N SER A 805 12.69 -24.80 -15.94
CA SER A 805 12.41 -25.21 -17.32
C SER A 805 13.30 -24.47 -18.30
N ALA A 806 13.52 -23.16 -18.10
CA ALA A 806 14.40 -22.36 -18.93
C ALA A 806 15.85 -22.88 -18.87
N LEU A 807 16.38 -23.14 -17.66
CA LEU A 807 17.72 -23.72 -17.53
C LEU A 807 17.83 -25.10 -18.18
N LYS A 808 16.83 -25.98 -18.00
CA LYS A 808 16.82 -27.33 -18.60
C LYS A 808 16.87 -27.27 -20.13
N LEU A 809 16.14 -26.34 -20.74
CA LEU A 809 16.16 -26.12 -22.19
C LEU A 809 17.49 -25.52 -22.67
N ALA A 810 18.07 -24.60 -21.92
CA ALA A 810 19.39 -24.05 -22.21
C ALA A 810 20.49 -25.15 -22.22
N GLU A 811 20.50 -26.02 -21.21
CA GLU A 811 21.46 -27.14 -21.12
C GLU A 811 21.28 -28.14 -22.26
N ALA A 812 20.04 -28.42 -22.66
CA ALA A 812 19.73 -29.27 -23.80
C ALA A 812 20.25 -28.65 -25.11
N ALA A 813 20.01 -27.35 -25.32
CA ALA A 813 20.50 -26.60 -26.48
C ALA A 813 22.04 -26.55 -26.52
N LEU A 814 22.69 -26.33 -25.38
CA LEU A 814 24.15 -26.43 -25.25
C LEU A 814 24.65 -27.82 -25.63
N THR A 815 23.98 -28.88 -25.19
CA THR A 815 24.39 -30.25 -25.55
C THR A 815 24.23 -30.51 -27.05
N ALA A 816 23.18 -29.98 -27.67
CA ALA A 816 22.92 -30.05 -29.10
C ALA A 816 23.87 -29.16 -29.94
N GLY A 817 24.55 -28.21 -29.31
CA GLY A 817 25.40 -27.22 -30.01
C GLY A 817 24.62 -26.08 -30.65
N ASP A 818 23.33 -25.94 -30.31
CA ASP A 818 22.49 -24.81 -30.73
C ASP A 818 22.75 -23.63 -29.80
N THR A 819 23.70 -22.78 -30.18
CA THR A 819 24.14 -21.64 -29.37
C THR A 819 23.09 -20.53 -29.29
N GLU A 820 22.21 -20.41 -30.28
CA GLU A 820 21.17 -19.38 -30.32
C GLU A 820 20.05 -19.71 -29.34
N GLN A 821 19.54 -20.95 -29.37
CA GLN A 821 18.54 -21.40 -28.40
C GLN A 821 19.11 -21.45 -26.98
N ALA A 822 20.37 -21.85 -26.82
CA ALA A 822 21.03 -21.82 -25.52
C ALA A 822 21.05 -20.40 -24.93
N ASP A 823 21.42 -19.40 -25.74
CA ASP A 823 21.46 -18.01 -25.29
C ASP A 823 20.08 -17.47 -24.92
N TYR A 824 19.08 -17.76 -25.74
CA TYR A 824 17.70 -17.37 -25.50
C TYR A 824 17.20 -17.91 -24.14
N TYR A 825 17.31 -19.21 -23.89
CA TYR A 825 16.82 -19.79 -22.65
C TYR A 825 17.66 -19.43 -21.41
N LEU A 826 18.97 -19.20 -21.57
CA LEU A 826 19.78 -18.64 -20.47
C LEU A 826 19.33 -17.23 -20.12
N SER A 827 19.05 -16.39 -21.11
CA SER A 827 18.51 -15.05 -20.86
C SER A 827 17.18 -15.10 -20.12
N ARG A 828 16.30 -16.04 -20.50
CA ARG A 828 15.03 -16.29 -19.81
C ARG A 828 15.21 -16.71 -18.35
N ALA A 829 16.14 -17.61 -18.07
CA ALA A 829 16.41 -18.02 -16.70
C ALA A 829 17.07 -16.89 -15.87
N LEU A 830 17.93 -16.06 -16.49
CA LEU A 830 18.59 -14.92 -15.84
C LEU A 830 17.57 -13.84 -15.44
N ALA A 831 16.55 -13.63 -16.28
CA ALA A 831 15.45 -12.70 -16.02
C ALA A 831 14.60 -13.09 -14.80
N VAL A 832 14.62 -14.36 -14.39
CA VAL A 832 13.89 -14.85 -13.21
C VAL A 832 14.80 -14.86 -11.99
N ASN A 833 15.96 -15.51 -12.06
CA ASN A 833 16.85 -15.63 -10.90
C ASN A 833 18.34 -15.61 -11.31
N PRO A 834 18.99 -14.43 -11.23
CA PRO A 834 20.42 -14.29 -11.50
C PRO A 834 21.31 -14.72 -10.33
N TYR A 835 20.77 -15.26 -9.23
CA TYR A 835 21.55 -15.65 -8.05
C TYR A 835 21.82 -17.16 -8.00
N ARG A 836 21.49 -17.89 -9.06
CA ARG A 836 21.72 -19.34 -9.17
C ARG A 836 23.03 -19.64 -9.88
N PRO A 837 24.01 -20.31 -9.24
CA PRO A 837 25.29 -20.64 -9.88
C PRO A 837 25.17 -21.40 -11.21
N GLU A 838 24.15 -22.26 -11.35
CA GLU A 838 23.96 -23.12 -12.51
C GLU A 838 23.87 -22.34 -13.82
N ILE A 839 23.19 -21.20 -13.79
CA ILE A 839 22.98 -20.39 -14.98
C ILE A 839 24.27 -19.76 -15.48
N HIS A 840 25.14 -19.31 -14.57
CA HIS A 840 26.43 -18.72 -14.89
C HIS A 840 27.44 -19.77 -15.35
N ARG A 841 27.37 -21.01 -14.85
CA ARG A 841 28.16 -22.12 -15.41
C ARG A 841 27.79 -22.37 -16.87
N SER A 842 26.49 -22.45 -17.16
CA SER A 842 25.99 -22.66 -18.52
C SER A 842 26.26 -21.45 -19.43
N GLY A 843 26.15 -20.22 -18.89
CA GLY A 843 26.51 -18.98 -19.58
C GLY A 843 28.01 -18.90 -19.92
N ALA A 844 28.88 -19.25 -18.99
CA ALA A 844 30.32 -19.32 -19.24
C ALA A 844 30.66 -20.39 -20.29
N GLN A 845 29.99 -21.55 -20.25
CA GLN A 845 30.17 -22.59 -21.27
C GLN A 845 29.72 -22.10 -22.66
N LEU A 846 28.58 -21.40 -22.74
CA LEU A 846 28.11 -20.79 -23.98
C LEU A 846 29.14 -19.80 -24.51
N ALA A 847 29.56 -18.85 -23.67
CA ALA A 847 30.51 -17.80 -24.00
C ALA A 847 31.83 -18.37 -24.55
N GLN A 848 32.37 -19.42 -23.91
CA GLN A 848 33.57 -20.12 -24.39
C GLN A 848 33.37 -20.78 -25.76
N ARG A 849 32.19 -21.35 -26.04
CA ARG A 849 31.89 -22.00 -27.34
C ARG A 849 31.76 -21.00 -28.47
N VAL A 850 31.13 -19.85 -28.22
CA VAL A 850 30.96 -18.80 -29.23
C VAL A 850 32.18 -17.87 -29.35
N GLY A 851 33.14 -17.99 -28.41
CA GLY A 851 34.35 -17.18 -28.38
C GLY A 851 34.14 -15.78 -27.81
N ASP A 852 33.05 -15.55 -27.07
CA ASP A 852 32.79 -14.29 -26.38
C ASP A 852 33.60 -14.25 -25.07
N THR A 853 34.84 -13.76 -25.17
CA THR A 853 35.77 -13.72 -24.04
C THR A 853 35.33 -12.72 -22.97
N GLN A 854 34.62 -11.66 -23.34
CA GLN A 854 34.14 -10.64 -22.41
C GLN A 854 32.99 -11.20 -21.55
N ARG A 855 32.01 -11.85 -22.17
CA ARG A 855 30.93 -12.50 -21.42
C ARG A 855 31.47 -13.64 -20.56
N ALA A 856 32.45 -14.41 -21.04
CA ALA A 856 33.06 -15.46 -20.24
C ALA A 856 33.65 -14.90 -18.93
N VAL A 857 34.33 -13.75 -18.99
CA VAL A 857 34.84 -13.06 -17.79
C VAL A 857 33.68 -12.68 -16.86
N GLN A 858 32.65 -12.00 -17.37
CA GLN A 858 31.48 -11.60 -16.59
C GLN A 858 30.83 -12.79 -15.86
N GLU A 859 30.54 -13.87 -16.57
CA GLU A 859 29.89 -15.06 -15.98
C GLU A 859 30.76 -15.70 -14.89
N PHE A 860 32.09 -15.76 -15.07
CA PHE A 860 32.98 -16.29 -14.04
C PHE A 860 33.19 -15.35 -12.86
N GLU A 861 33.11 -14.02 -13.04
CA GLU A 861 33.14 -13.06 -11.93
C GLU A 861 31.92 -13.26 -11.02
N VAL A 862 30.72 -13.35 -11.61
CA VAL A 862 29.49 -13.64 -10.86
C VAL A 862 29.54 -15.02 -10.21
N LEU A 863 30.00 -16.05 -10.94
CA LEU A 863 30.06 -17.41 -10.43
C LEU A 863 30.98 -17.55 -9.20
N VAL A 864 32.14 -16.87 -9.18
CA VAL A 864 33.06 -16.87 -8.03
C VAL A 864 32.41 -16.26 -6.79
N MET A 865 31.45 -15.33 -6.96
CA MET A 865 30.71 -14.74 -5.85
C MET A 865 29.62 -15.70 -5.32
N LEU A 866 28.90 -16.38 -6.21
CA LEU A 866 27.76 -17.24 -5.87
C LEU A 866 28.15 -18.65 -5.41
N ASP A 867 29.23 -19.24 -5.94
CA ASP A 867 29.66 -20.61 -5.63
C ASP A 867 31.08 -20.65 -5.07
N GLN A 868 31.17 -20.88 -3.76
CA GLN A 868 32.43 -20.98 -3.03
C GLN A 868 32.79 -22.42 -2.64
N SER A 869 32.17 -23.42 -3.27
CA SER A 869 32.42 -24.83 -2.94
C SER A 869 33.83 -25.30 -3.31
N ASP A 870 34.37 -24.84 -4.44
CA ASP A 870 35.78 -24.99 -4.83
C ASP A 870 36.38 -23.63 -5.26
N PRO A 871 36.84 -22.82 -4.30
CA PRO A 871 37.38 -21.49 -4.60
C PRO A 871 38.65 -21.52 -5.45
N VAL A 872 39.39 -22.64 -5.47
CA VAL A 872 40.62 -22.78 -6.24
C VAL A 872 40.27 -22.98 -7.71
N ASP A 873 39.38 -23.92 -8.04
CA ASP A 873 38.96 -24.14 -9.41
C ASP A 873 38.19 -22.91 -9.96
N ALA A 874 37.28 -22.32 -9.17
CA ALA A 874 36.53 -21.13 -9.58
C ALA A 874 37.44 -19.95 -9.95
N ARG A 875 38.44 -19.64 -9.10
CA ARG A 875 39.44 -18.60 -9.41
C ARG A 875 40.34 -18.98 -10.59
N THR A 876 40.63 -20.27 -10.77
CA THR A 876 41.41 -20.74 -11.92
C THR A 876 40.61 -20.56 -13.23
N ASN A 877 39.31 -20.85 -13.21
CA ASN A 877 38.40 -20.62 -14.34
C ASN A 877 38.34 -19.13 -14.69
N LEU A 878 38.12 -18.26 -13.70
CA LEU A 878 38.10 -16.80 -13.90
C LEU A 878 39.45 -16.27 -14.43
N ALA A 879 40.58 -16.74 -13.88
CA ALA A 879 41.89 -16.34 -14.38
C ALA A 879 42.13 -16.78 -15.83
N GLY A 880 41.61 -17.95 -16.22
CA GLY A 880 41.63 -18.42 -17.60
C GLY A 880 40.82 -17.50 -18.51
N ALA A 881 39.62 -17.10 -18.08
CA ALA A 881 38.77 -16.18 -18.83
C ALA A 881 39.44 -14.81 -19.01
N TYR A 882 40.04 -14.24 -17.95
CA TYR A 882 40.83 -13.00 -18.06
C TYR A 882 41.99 -13.15 -19.04
N LEU A 883 42.70 -14.28 -19.02
CA LEU A 883 43.82 -14.55 -19.93
C LEU A 883 43.36 -14.59 -21.40
N ASP A 884 42.21 -15.21 -21.66
CA ASP A 884 41.63 -15.30 -23.00
C ASP A 884 41.07 -13.95 -23.46
N ASN A 885 40.53 -13.14 -22.54
CA ASN A 885 40.09 -11.76 -22.77
C ASN A 885 41.23 -10.73 -22.78
N GLN A 886 42.50 -11.16 -22.77
CA GLN A 886 43.71 -10.32 -22.78
C GLN A 886 43.90 -9.41 -21.55
N GLN A 887 43.15 -9.63 -20.47
CA GLN A 887 43.30 -8.95 -19.18
C GLN A 887 44.40 -9.63 -18.35
N LEU A 888 45.66 -9.47 -18.79
CA LEU A 888 46.80 -10.24 -18.29
C LEU A 888 47.11 -9.99 -16.81
N ASP A 889 46.93 -8.76 -16.33
CA ASP A 889 47.22 -8.39 -14.95
C ASP A 889 46.17 -8.93 -13.97
N GLU A 890 44.91 -8.92 -14.37
CA GLU A 890 43.77 -9.53 -13.67
C GLU A 890 43.93 -11.05 -13.64
N ALA A 891 44.26 -11.68 -14.78
CA ALA A 891 44.55 -13.10 -14.86
C ALA A 891 45.64 -13.50 -13.88
N ARG A 892 46.75 -12.76 -13.86
CA ARG A 892 47.88 -12.99 -12.95
C ARG A 892 47.49 -12.81 -11.49
N ARG A 893 46.79 -11.73 -11.13
CA ARG A 893 46.36 -11.48 -9.75
C ARG A 893 45.41 -12.58 -9.24
N THR A 894 44.45 -12.96 -10.07
CA THR A 894 43.42 -13.95 -9.72
C THR A 894 44.01 -15.36 -9.59
N VAL A 895 44.88 -15.76 -10.53
CA VAL A 895 45.52 -17.09 -10.47
C VAL A 895 46.49 -17.21 -9.29
N LEU A 896 47.17 -16.12 -8.90
CA LEU A 896 48.01 -16.10 -7.71
C LEU A 896 47.20 -16.35 -6.44
N ARG A 897 46.00 -15.77 -6.30
CA ARG A 897 45.10 -16.07 -5.16
C ARG A 897 44.66 -17.54 -5.13
N ALA A 898 44.47 -18.16 -6.30
CA ALA A 898 44.20 -19.60 -6.38
C ALA A 898 45.42 -20.41 -5.89
N LEU A 899 46.63 -20.07 -6.34
CA LEU A 899 47.88 -20.73 -5.96
C LEU A 899 48.32 -20.45 -4.52
N GLU A 900 47.94 -19.32 -3.92
CA GLU A 900 48.12 -19.07 -2.49
C GLU A 900 47.35 -20.09 -1.64
N THR A 901 46.17 -20.48 -2.12
CA THR A 901 45.32 -21.48 -1.47
C THR A 901 45.81 -22.90 -1.79
N ALA A 902 46.15 -23.18 -3.05
CA ALA A 902 46.62 -24.48 -3.52
C ALA A 902 47.83 -24.35 -4.46
N PRO A 903 49.06 -24.28 -3.92
CA PRO A 903 50.26 -24.03 -4.73
C PRO A 903 50.56 -25.10 -5.79
N GLY A 904 50.09 -26.33 -5.57
CA GLY A 904 50.28 -27.47 -6.47
C GLY A 904 49.19 -27.64 -7.53
N TYR A 905 48.26 -26.70 -7.66
CA TYR A 905 47.17 -26.81 -8.64
C TYR A 905 47.70 -26.54 -10.06
N GLU A 906 48.04 -27.61 -10.79
CA GLU A 906 48.76 -27.58 -12.07
C GLU A 906 48.11 -26.65 -13.10
N ARG A 907 46.78 -26.67 -13.20
CA ARG A 907 46.03 -25.82 -14.13
C ARG A 907 46.22 -24.33 -13.85
N ALA A 908 46.29 -23.93 -12.58
CA ALA A 908 46.58 -22.54 -12.21
C ALA A 908 48.05 -22.17 -12.50
N GLN A 909 49.00 -23.10 -12.33
CA GLN A 909 50.40 -22.86 -12.69
C GLN A 909 50.55 -22.61 -14.20
N ASP A 910 49.84 -23.37 -15.05
CA ASP A 910 49.82 -23.19 -16.51
C ASP A 910 49.28 -21.80 -16.89
N ILE A 911 48.14 -21.40 -16.32
CA ILE A 911 47.55 -20.08 -16.57
C ILE A 911 48.50 -18.95 -16.16
N LEU A 912 49.17 -19.07 -15.00
CA LEU A 912 50.16 -18.08 -14.56
C LEU A 912 51.34 -17.99 -15.53
N LEU A 913 51.87 -19.13 -15.98
CA LEU A 913 52.99 -19.16 -16.94
C LEU A 913 52.59 -18.45 -18.24
N ARG A 914 51.44 -18.82 -18.81
CA ARG A 914 50.91 -18.22 -20.05
C ARG A 914 50.64 -16.72 -19.90
N ALA A 915 50.12 -16.28 -18.75
CA ALA A 915 49.89 -14.86 -18.48
C ALA A 915 51.22 -14.07 -18.45
N VAL A 916 52.26 -14.61 -17.81
CA VAL A 916 53.60 -13.98 -17.74
C VAL A 916 54.27 -13.95 -19.12
N GLU A 917 54.20 -15.05 -19.87
CA GLU A 917 54.79 -15.11 -21.22
C GLU A 917 54.14 -14.10 -22.17
N ARG A 918 52.81 -14.00 -22.19
CA ARG A 918 52.09 -13.00 -23.00
C ARG A 918 52.40 -11.57 -22.58
N SER A 919 52.53 -11.30 -21.27
CA SER A 919 52.89 -9.98 -20.75
C SER A 919 54.31 -9.56 -21.18
N ASN A 920 55.26 -10.49 -21.17
CA ASN A 920 56.63 -10.26 -21.65
C ASN A 920 56.71 -10.05 -23.18
N GLN A 921 55.81 -10.66 -23.96
CA GLN A 921 55.71 -10.44 -25.41
C GLN A 921 55.07 -9.09 -25.78
N SER A 922 54.07 -8.66 -25.01
CA SER A 922 53.46 -7.32 -25.15
C SER A 922 54.47 -6.20 -24.86
N THR A 923 55.25 -6.34 -23.78
CA THR A 923 56.28 -5.35 -23.40
C THR A 923 57.46 -5.30 -24.37
N SER A 924 57.84 -6.43 -24.98
CA SER A 924 58.93 -6.47 -25.98
C SER A 924 58.50 -5.96 -27.38
N SER A 925 57.22 -6.03 -27.74
CA SER A 925 56.70 -5.49 -29.01
C SER A 925 56.42 -3.98 -28.96
N GLY A 926 56.01 -3.43 -27.80
CA GLY A 926 55.85 -1.99 -27.59
C GLY A 926 57.17 -1.20 -27.59
N ALA A 927 58.29 -1.84 -27.22
CA ALA A 927 59.61 -1.22 -27.27
C ALA A 927 60.20 -1.12 -28.69
N ALA A 928 59.61 -1.79 -29.69
CA ALA A 928 60.09 -1.82 -31.07
C ALA A 928 59.40 -0.82 -32.02
N THR A 929 58.46 0.01 -31.51
CA THR A 929 57.61 0.90 -32.34
C THR A 929 57.60 2.38 -31.91
N GLN A 930 58.64 2.87 -31.23
CA GLN A 930 58.91 4.31 -31.15
C GLN A 930 60.05 4.69 -32.12
N PRO A 931 59.81 5.50 -33.16
CA PRO A 931 60.87 6.13 -33.94
C PRO A 931 61.60 7.24 -33.18
#